data_AF-A0A9E5AKK3-F1
#
_entry.id   AF-A0A9E5AKK3-F1
#
_cell.length_a   1.000
_cell.length_b   1.000
_cell.length_c   1.000
_cell.angle_alpha   90.00
_cell.angle_beta   90.00
_cell.angle_gamma   90.00
#
_symmetry.space_group_name_H-M   'P 1'
#
loop_
_entity.id
_entity.type
_entity.pdbx_description
1 polymer ?
#
loop_
_entity_poly.entity_id
_entity_poly.type
_entity_poly.pdbx_seq_one_letter_code
_entity_poly.pdbx_strand_id
1 'polypeptide(L)'
;MKPPHTNFGSLTTIALLIAAAASWPTTAWAAFCTGKQNGLWCDGNNLVNCQNGSQTSSKACGSGCQSMPTGVADQCKSTSGSCAAKLDGAWCDGSNLLQCKGGGVSSSQACQYGCQAMPAGVADECKGAPAPTGPCAGKPDGAYCNGSSLMQCKGGGVVSSQTCANGCEVKPPGVADVCKSEATTATVCTGKADGSWCAGDGLLQCGGGKVSSSKTCTYGCQSMPPGLADQCKGAPASTGPCTGKSDGQWCDGDKVLTCSGGQATHASACANGCQTMPSGVADQCKPAPQPSGPCTGAADGEFCDGATLRVCKGGQQVGSQICELGCQSDGGANCTQPPFDPQKSCAGKADGAWCVGSQLASCKAGKVANAFNCPTGCQAMPSGVPDTCKKPGGDAACAGKFDGTWCSGGDLIQCSNGLIAKAISCAKGCAQPSGGAAACNYKTAGYCSGKQDGAWCDGPLLTACKLGATQSVFACPGGCQQNAAGVADACKSAATPSKPSTPSGSANVGETDGCATFDGGIDLWQGKGLKVWNQKDYGQQLGTCPGLTIHNSGCTITSLAMLHAYLGVKRHVDGQEGDDPVLENAWRKQYGGYAASDYEMGGKQVSGKCLVIWGSAPAGLVPAHGSNASTTCISPKAASFIVNALKSGMPVVAGVHWPGGNSAFYGTSEDWHWVLIVGVDQGGPLINDPWGGKERVHLSEGGLGKYIIDDLYVFWQPGQQQGGMAPPPLNENGEPTTEDELPKTIEYIDETPPTVVVPAPDAQGSDSGGDTHAEATPSANAGGLNKGASPTRAGSTSGCSANPASFSASGNGGASGIVAALLATLAFVGIGRRLVPMQRRD
;
A
#
# COMPACT_ATOMS: atom_id res chain seq x y z
N MET A 1 37.67 -19.26 74.01
CA MET A 1 37.79 -17.89 74.58
C MET A 1 36.38 -17.33 74.78
N LYS A 2 36.14 -16.52 75.82
CA LYS A 2 34.99 -15.60 75.95
C LYS A 2 35.37 -14.25 75.26
N PRO A 3 34.50 -13.22 75.04
CA PRO A 3 33.31 -12.84 75.85
C PRO A 3 32.04 -12.49 74.96
N PRO A 4 31.09 -11.57 75.30
CA PRO A 4 29.74 -12.06 75.70
C PRO A 4 28.47 -11.14 75.46
N HIS A 5 27.29 -11.57 75.98
CA HIS A 5 26.10 -10.77 76.46
C HIS A 5 25.36 -9.83 75.48
N THR A 6 24.10 -9.39 75.70
CA THR A 6 23.02 -9.59 76.72
C THR A 6 21.79 -10.31 76.10
N ASN A 7 20.68 -10.72 76.73
CA ASN A 7 20.02 -10.57 78.06
C ASN A 7 18.99 -9.42 78.26
N PHE A 8 17.96 -9.69 79.09
CA PHE A 8 16.76 -8.90 79.50
C PHE A 8 15.61 -8.72 78.46
N GLY A 9 14.33 -8.68 78.85
CA GLY A 9 13.76 -8.99 80.17
C GLY A 9 12.26 -8.69 80.38
N SER A 10 11.49 -9.72 80.74
CA SER A 10 10.25 -9.79 81.57
C SER A 10 9.43 -8.52 81.91
N LEU A 11 8.09 -8.62 81.78
CA LEU A 11 7.12 -8.10 82.77
C LEU A 11 5.79 -8.87 82.71
N THR A 12 5.08 -8.98 83.85
CA THR A 12 4.01 -9.98 84.03
C THR A 12 2.87 -9.49 84.94
N THR A 13 1.64 -9.95 84.66
CA THR A 13 0.50 -10.12 85.60
C THR A 13 -0.49 -8.95 85.82
N ILE A 14 -1.75 -9.34 86.13
CA ILE A 14 -2.89 -8.60 86.74
C ILE A 14 -3.74 -7.68 85.82
N ALA A 15 -4.94 -8.15 85.44
CA ALA A 15 -6.23 -7.49 85.74
C ALA A 15 -7.44 -8.38 85.33
N LEU A 16 -8.58 -8.20 86.01
CA LEU A 16 -9.80 -9.01 85.90
C LEU A 16 -10.86 -8.39 84.95
N LEU A 17 -11.72 -9.26 84.40
CA LEU A 17 -13.15 -9.09 84.05
C LEU A 17 -13.75 -7.66 83.93
N ILE A 18 -14.40 -7.39 82.79
CA ILE A 18 -15.84 -7.04 82.69
C ILE A 18 -16.30 -7.14 81.22
N ALA A 19 -17.59 -7.36 80.98
CA ALA A 19 -18.16 -7.60 79.65
C ALA A 19 -18.89 -6.38 79.06
N ALA A 20 -18.82 -6.23 77.73
CA ALA A 20 -19.80 -5.51 76.92
C ALA A 20 -19.80 -6.09 75.50
N ALA A 21 -20.98 -6.44 74.97
CA ALA A 21 -21.12 -6.94 73.60
C ALA A 21 -21.45 -5.78 72.64
N ALA A 22 -20.74 -5.71 71.51
CA ALA A 22 -21.05 -4.77 70.42
C ALA A 22 -20.91 -5.51 69.08
N SER A 23 -22.02 -6.02 68.56
CA SER A 23 -22.06 -6.78 67.31
C SER A 23 -21.97 -5.87 66.09
N TRP A 24 -20.86 -5.93 65.35
CA TRP A 24 -20.76 -5.38 64.00
C TRP A 24 -21.36 -6.39 63.00
N PRO A 25 -22.28 -5.98 62.11
CA PRO A 25 -22.98 -6.91 61.22
C PRO A 25 -22.07 -7.39 60.08
N THR A 26 -21.90 -8.71 59.96
CA THR A 26 -21.12 -9.38 58.90
C THR A 26 -21.90 -9.49 57.57
N THR A 27 -22.50 -8.38 57.12
CA THR A 27 -23.46 -8.32 56.00
C THR A 27 -22.83 -8.21 54.60
N ALA A 28 -21.55 -8.55 54.44
CA ALA A 28 -20.83 -8.44 53.16
C ALA A 28 -20.97 -9.65 52.22
N TRP A 29 -21.37 -10.83 52.71
CA TRP A 29 -21.33 -12.08 51.93
C TRP A 29 -22.69 -12.55 51.37
N ALA A 30 -23.81 -11.92 51.76
CA ALA A 30 -25.14 -12.29 51.26
C ALA A 30 -25.40 -11.89 49.79
N ALA A 31 -24.64 -10.92 49.27
CA ALA A 31 -24.90 -10.32 47.96
C ALA A 31 -24.74 -11.31 46.79
N PHE A 32 -23.74 -12.21 46.83
CA PHE A 32 -23.40 -13.03 45.66
C PHE A 32 -24.51 -14.00 45.22
N CYS A 33 -25.21 -14.63 46.18
CA CYS A 33 -26.28 -15.58 45.88
C CYS A 33 -27.65 -14.91 45.65
N THR A 34 -27.77 -13.59 45.83
CA THR A 34 -29.04 -12.87 45.63
C THR A 34 -29.46 -12.95 44.16
N GLY A 35 -30.66 -13.48 43.90
CA GLY A 35 -31.19 -13.71 42.54
C GLY A 35 -30.65 -14.96 41.82
N LYS A 36 -29.73 -15.72 42.41
CA LYS A 36 -29.25 -17.00 41.86
C LYS A 36 -30.16 -18.16 42.27
N GLN A 37 -30.37 -19.12 41.37
CA GLN A 37 -31.08 -20.37 41.67
C GLN A 37 -30.25 -21.29 42.56
N ASN A 38 -30.88 -22.30 43.17
CA ASN A 38 -30.20 -23.26 44.03
C ASN A 38 -29.21 -24.12 43.21
N GLY A 39 -27.91 -24.07 43.55
CA GLY A 39 -26.87 -24.72 42.76
C GLY A 39 -25.46 -24.18 43.05
N LEU A 40 -24.48 -24.67 42.29
CA LEU A 40 -23.08 -24.23 42.36
C LEU A 40 -22.82 -23.15 41.30
N TRP A 41 -22.19 -22.05 41.71
CA TRP A 41 -22.00 -20.83 40.93
C TRP A 41 -20.59 -20.27 41.07
N CYS A 42 -20.11 -19.61 40.02
CA CYS A 42 -18.75 -19.10 39.94
C CYS A 42 -18.63 -17.66 40.46
N ASP A 43 -17.76 -17.42 41.46
CA ASP A 43 -17.37 -16.06 41.87
C ASP A 43 -16.10 -15.55 41.14
N GLY A 44 -15.55 -16.39 40.25
CA GLY A 44 -14.29 -16.20 39.53
C GLY A 44 -13.17 -17.12 40.03
N ASN A 45 -12.99 -17.23 41.35
CA ASN A 45 -11.90 -17.99 41.97
C ASN A 45 -12.39 -19.21 42.75
N ASN A 46 -13.63 -19.18 43.25
CA ASN A 46 -14.26 -20.24 44.01
C ASN A 46 -15.53 -20.72 43.30
N LEU A 47 -15.92 -21.94 43.64
CA LEU A 47 -17.22 -22.50 43.35
C LEU A 47 -18.11 -22.40 44.60
N VAL A 48 -19.16 -21.58 44.51
CA VAL A 48 -20.03 -21.16 45.61
C VAL A 48 -21.37 -21.87 45.52
N ASN A 49 -21.77 -22.56 46.58
CA ASN A 49 -23.10 -23.19 46.67
C ASN A 49 -24.11 -22.16 47.17
N CYS A 50 -25.12 -21.87 46.35
CA CYS A 50 -26.25 -21.02 46.70
C CYS A 50 -27.47 -21.87 47.01
N GLN A 51 -28.16 -21.57 48.11
CA GLN A 51 -29.49 -22.10 48.43
C GLN A 51 -30.38 -20.98 48.96
N ASN A 52 -31.57 -20.83 48.38
CA ASN A 52 -32.60 -19.86 48.74
C ASN A 52 -32.06 -18.42 48.85
N GLY A 53 -31.26 -18.01 47.85
CA GLY A 53 -30.62 -16.69 47.79
C GLY A 53 -29.39 -16.50 48.68
N SER A 54 -29.03 -17.49 49.50
CA SER A 54 -27.92 -17.42 50.47
C SER A 54 -26.77 -18.36 50.10
N GLN A 55 -25.54 -17.96 50.42
CA GLN A 55 -24.36 -18.82 50.27
C GLN A 55 -24.29 -19.85 51.42
N THR A 56 -24.23 -21.14 51.08
CA THR A 56 -24.15 -22.25 52.06
C THR A 56 -22.76 -22.89 52.14
N SER A 57 -21.98 -22.83 51.05
CA SER A 57 -20.56 -23.18 51.06
C SER A 57 -19.80 -22.48 49.93
N SER A 58 -18.46 -22.48 50.01
CA SER A 58 -17.59 -22.04 48.92
C SER A 58 -16.33 -22.91 48.90
N LYS A 59 -15.86 -23.27 47.71
CA LYS A 59 -14.69 -24.12 47.48
C LYS A 59 -13.73 -23.43 46.50
N ALA A 60 -12.53 -23.11 46.94
CA ALA A 60 -11.50 -22.53 46.08
C ALA A 60 -11.12 -23.47 44.92
N CYS A 61 -10.98 -22.89 43.72
CA CYS A 61 -10.59 -23.59 42.51
C CYS A 61 -9.16 -23.20 42.12
N GLY A 62 -8.23 -24.16 42.12
CA GLY A 62 -6.79 -23.91 41.98
C GLY A 62 -6.31 -23.31 40.65
N SER A 63 -7.18 -23.22 39.64
CA SER A 63 -6.92 -22.56 38.35
C SER A 63 -8.03 -21.56 37.99
N GLY A 64 -8.70 -21.03 39.02
CA GLY A 64 -9.94 -20.28 38.89
C GLY A 64 -11.13 -21.18 38.56
N CYS A 65 -12.30 -20.57 38.44
CA CYS A 65 -13.56 -21.24 38.17
C CYS A 65 -14.08 -20.91 36.75
N GLN A 66 -15.00 -21.73 36.24
CA GLN A 66 -15.68 -21.61 34.96
C GLN A 66 -17.19 -21.67 35.15
N SER A 67 -17.91 -20.67 34.62
CA SER A 67 -19.37 -20.73 34.53
C SER A 67 -19.84 -21.58 33.35
N MET A 68 -20.97 -22.24 33.56
CA MET A 68 -21.62 -23.17 32.64
C MET A 68 -22.96 -22.58 32.13
N PRO A 69 -23.57 -23.15 31.07
CA PRO A 69 -24.88 -22.71 30.60
C PRO A 69 -25.97 -22.81 31.67
N THR A 70 -26.97 -21.92 31.62
CA THR A 70 -28.04 -21.82 32.62
C THR A 70 -28.75 -23.16 32.84
N GLY A 71 -28.78 -23.63 34.09
CA GLY A 71 -29.32 -24.93 34.48
C GLY A 71 -28.25 -26.02 34.69
N VAL A 72 -27.00 -25.78 34.27
CA VAL A 72 -25.84 -26.61 34.61
C VAL A 72 -25.09 -25.97 35.77
N ALA A 73 -24.57 -26.78 36.69
CA ALA A 73 -23.74 -26.31 37.80
C ALA A 73 -22.36 -25.87 37.32
N ASP A 74 -21.88 -24.72 37.81
CA ASP A 74 -20.54 -24.19 37.51
C ASP A 74 -19.44 -25.12 38.04
N GLN A 75 -18.21 -25.01 37.54
CA GLN A 75 -17.12 -25.95 37.85
C GLN A 75 -15.76 -25.26 38.04
N CYS A 76 -14.84 -25.92 38.73
CA CYS A 76 -13.44 -25.48 38.78
C CYS A 76 -12.77 -25.74 37.42
N LYS A 77 -11.97 -24.78 36.92
CA LYS A 77 -11.13 -25.02 35.74
C LYS A 77 -10.12 -26.12 36.05
N SER A 78 -10.05 -27.12 35.18
CA SER A 78 -9.05 -28.19 35.27
C SER A 78 -7.73 -27.71 34.69
N THR A 79 -6.63 -27.90 35.42
CA THR A 79 -5.29 -27.83 34.83
C THR A 79 -5.17 -28.87 33.72
N SER A 80 -4.68 -28.44 32.55
CA SER A 80 -4.60 -29.26 31.34
C SER A 80 -3.86 -30.59 31.59
N GLY A 81 -4.54 -31.72 31.39
CA GLY A 81 -3.94 -33.06 31.48
C GLY A 81 -4.77 -34.15 32.18
N SER A 82 -6.09 -34.01 32.36
CA SER A 82 -6.90 -35.07 33.00
C SER A 82 -8.27 -35.30 32.35
N CYS A 83 -8.80 -36.52 32.54
CA CYS A 83 -10.15 -36.92 32.12
C CYS A 83 -11.27 -36.40 33.04
N ALA A 84 -10.96 -35.62 34.09
CA ALA A 84 -11.89 -35.31 35.18
C ALA A 84 -13.14 -34.50 34.77
N ALA A 85 -13.13 -33.92 33.56
CA ALA A 85 -14.27 -33.23 32.95
C ALA A 85 -14.58 -33.74 31.52
N LYS A 86 -14.10 -34.94 31.17
CA LYS A 86 -14.26 -35.56 29.84
C LYS A 86 -15.18 -36.78 29.93
N LEU A 87 -16.01 -37.00 28.91
CA LEU A 87 -16.86 -38.20 28.80
C LEU A 87 -16.00 -39.45 28.52
N ASP A 88 -16.57 -40.63 28.73
CA ASP A 88 -15.96 -41.90 28.34
C ASP A 88 -15.68 -41.91 26.82
N GLY A 89 -14.42 -42.15 26.42
CA GLY A 89 -13.97 -42.02 25.03
C GLY A 89 -12.49 -41.67 24.90
N ALA A 90 -11.99 -41.51 23.67
CA ALA A 90 -10.60 -41.14 23.39
C ALA A 90 -10.44 -39.61 23.28
N TRP A 91 -9.39 -39.06 23.88
CA TRP A 91 -9.20 -37.62 24.02
C TRP A 91 -7.71 -37.20 24.03
N CYS A 92 -7.36 -36.12 23.35
CA CYS A 92 -6.00 -35.58 23.36
C CYS A 92 -5.61 -34.92 24.69
N ASP A 93 -4.32 -35.05 25.04
CA ASP A 93 -3.60 -34.16 25.97
C ASP A 93 -2.61 -33.22 25.26
N GLY A 94 -2.44 -33.39 23.95
CA GLY A 94 -1.49 -32.67 23.09
C GLY A 94 -0.57 -33.64 22.33
N SER A 95 0.13 -34.50 23.07
CA SER A 95 1.10 -35.46 22.53
C SER A 95 0.59 -36.90 22.55
N ASN A 96 -0.33 -37.22 23.44
CA ASN A 96 -0.92 -38.53 23.62
C ASN A 96 -2.44 -38.51 23.39
N LEU A 97 -2.96 -39.67 23.01
CA LEU A 97 -4.37 -40.00 23.04
C LEU A 97 -4.69 -40.73 24.35
N LEU A 98 -5.45 -40.08 25.22
CA LEU A 98 -5.93 -40.63 26.50
C LEU A 98 -7.27 -41.32 26.29
N GLN A 99 -7.41 -42.57 26.73
CA GLN A 99 -8.72 -43.21 26.86
C GLN A 99 -9.31 -42.85 28.22
N CYS A 100 -10.36 -42.04 28.24
CA CYS A 100 -11.09 -41.65 29.45
C CYS A 100 -12.19 -42.67 29.78
N LYS A 101 -12.33 -42.99 31.08
CA LYS A 101 -13.44 -43.80 31.61
C LYS A 101 -13.78 -43.42 33.05
N GLY A 102 -15.04 -43.08 33.32
CA GLY A 102 -15.51 -42.67 34.65
C GLY A 102 -14.81 -41.42 35.20
N GLY A 103 -14.38 -40.51 34.32
CA GLY A 103 -13.56 -39.34 34.67
C GLY A 103 -12.06 -39.64 34.95
N GLY A 104 -11.65 -40.91 34.95
CA GLY A 104 -10.25 -41.33 35.07
C GLY A 104 -9.60 -41.60 33.71
N VAL A 105 -8.26 -41.57 33.66
CA VAL A 105 -7.49 -42.09 32.52
C VAL A 105 -7.42 -43.61 32.65
N SER A 106 -7.90 -44.34 31.64
CA SER A 106 -7.88 -45.80 31.57
C SER A 106 -6.69 -46.34 30.77
N SER A 107 -6.22 -45.59 29.77
CA SER A 107 -4.92 -45.80 29.11
C SER A 107 -4.44 -44.51 28.44
N SER A 108 -3.16 -44.48 28.02
CA SER A 108 -2.56 -43.39 27.25
C SER A 108 -1.70 -43.99 26.12
N GLN A 109 -1.84 -43.45 24.92
CA GLN A 109 -1.07 -43.83 23.73
C GLN A 109 -0.31 -42.61 23.20
N ALA A 110 1.01 -42.67 23.16
CA ALA A 110 1.82 -41.62 22.55
C ALA A 110 1.59 -41.57 21.03
N CYS A 111 1.27 -40.39 20.49
CA CYS A 111 1.05 -40.19 19.06
C CYS A 111 2.33 -39.66 18.40
N GLN A 112 2.93 -40.45 17.50
CA GLN A 112 4.24 -40.12 16.87
C GLN A 112 4.27 -38.75 16.17
N TYR A 113 3.14 -38.30 15.62
CA TYR A 113 3.00 -37.01 14.94
C TYR A 113 2.09 -36.02 15.71
N GLY A 114 1.89 -36.26 17.00
CA GLY A 114 0.95 -35.53 17.87
C GLY A 114 -0.50 -36.02 17.76
N CYS A 115 -1.35 -35.56 18.67
CA CYS A 115 -2.76 -35.92 18.72
C CYS A 115 -3.63 -34.93 17.91
N GLN A 116 -4.78 -35.40 17.41
CA GLN A 116 -5.78 -34.65 16.66
C GLN A 116 -7.12 -34.65 17.42
N ALA A 117 -7.53 -33.47 17.86
CA ALA A 117 -8.83 -33.27 18.49
C ALA A 117 -9.93 -33.28 17.41
N MET A 118 -10.99 -34.04 17.65
CA MET A 118 -12.11 -34.25 16.72
C MET A 118 -13.37 -33.47 17.15
N PRO A 119 -14.36 -33.29 16.27
CA PRO A 119 -15.60 -32.58 16.61
C PRO A 119 -16.34 -33.24 17.79
N ALA A 120 -16.99 -32.43 18.63
CA ALA A 120 -17.64 -32.90 19.85
C ALA A 120 -18.65 -34.04 19.58
N GLY A 121 -18.42 -35.20 20.21
CA GLY A 121 -19.19 -36.44 20.00
C GLY A 121 -18.46 -37.49 19.15
N VAL A 122 -17.37 -37.10 18.49
CA VAL A 122 -16.38 -38.02 17.87
C VAL A 122 -15.21 -38.20 18.84
N ALA A 123 -14.59 -39.38 18.84
CA ALA A 123 -13.39 -39.64 19.64
C ALA A 123 -12.14 -39.05 18.96
N ASP A 124 -11.21 -38.51 19.74
CA ASP A 124 -9.94 -37.98 19.24
C ASP A 124 -9.03 -39.10 18.68
N GLU A 125 -8.07 -38.76 17.84
CA GLU A 125 -7.17 -39.74 17.18
C GLU A 125 -5.70 -39.29 17.14
N CYS A 126 -4.77 -40.20 16.84
CA CYS A 126 -3.38 -39.84 16.57
C CYS A 126 -3.23 -39.37 15.12
N LYS A 127 -2.48 -38.28 14.90
CA LYS A 127 -2.19 -37.77 13.55
C LYS A 127 -1.44 -38.80 12.71
N GLY A 128 -1.85 -38.93 11.44
CA GLY A 128 -1.08 -39.65 10.43
C GLY A 128 0.27 -39.00 10.15
N ALA A 129 1.15 -39.74 9.48
CA ALA A 129 2.42 -39.18 9.01
C ALA A 129 2.17 -38.06 7.99
N PRO A 130 2.95 -36.97 8.00
CA PRO A 130 2.86 -35.92 6.98
C PRO A 130 3.01 -36.49 5.57
N ALA A 131 2.17 -36.06 4.63
CA ALA A 131 2.30 -36.44 3.24
C ALA A 131 3.67 -36.00 2.68
N PRO A 132 4.35 -36.84 1.86
CA PRO A 132 5.68 -36.52 1.36
C PRO A 132 5.65 -35.29 0.45
N THR A 133 6.44 -34.27 0.80
CA THR A 133 6.59 -33.04 0.00
C THR A 133 7.80 -33.16 -0.93
N GLY A 134 7.59 -32.91 -2.22
CA GLY A 134 8.64 -33.01 -3.25
C GLY A 134 8.07 -33.24 -4.65
N PRO A 135 8.92 -33.39 -5.69
CA PRO A 135 8.48 -33.55 -7.08
C PRO A 135 7.73 -34.87 -7.36
N CYS A 136 7.77 -35.83 -6.43
CA CYS A 136 7.00 -37.06 -6.47
C CYS A 136 5.67 -37.00 -5.69
N ALA A 137 5.37 -35.89 -5.01
CA ALA A 137 4.14 -35.75 -4.22
C ALA A 137 2.90 -35.93 -5.11
N GLY A 138 1.96 -36.79 -4.68
CA GLY A 138 0.75 -37.10 -5.44
C GLY A 138 0.94 -37.90 -6.74
N LYS A 139 2.18 -38.28 -7.10
CA LYS A 139 2.45 -39.14 -8.26
C LYS A 139 2.44 -40.62 -7.88
N PRO A 140 1.83 -41.52 -8.66
CA PRO A 140 1.98 -42.97 -8.47
C PRO A 140 3.41 -43.43 -8.80
N ASP A 141 3.78 -44.63 -8.35
CA ASP A 141 5.12 -45.22 -8.60
C ASP A 141 5.45 -45.24 -10.11
N GLY A 142 6.59 -44.66 -10.51
CA GLY A 142 6.94 -44.50 -11.91
C GLY A 142 8.08 -43.49 -12.17
N ALA A 143 8.43 -43.29 -13.44
CA ALA A 143 9.46 -42.35 -13.87
C ALA A 143 8.84 -41.05 -14.42
N TYR A 144 9.36 -39.90 -13.99
CA TYR A 144 8.80 -38.58 -14.29
C TYR A 144 9.87 -37.53 -14.57
N CYS A 145 9.65 -36.66 -15.55
CA CYS A 145 10.52 -35.52 -15.82
C CYS A 145 10.42 -34.44 -14.76
N ASN A 146 11.58 -33.95 -14.31
CA ASN A 146 11.75 -32.73 -13.55
C ASN A 146 12.83 -31.88 -14.25
N GLY A 147 12.38 -31.02 -15.17
CA GLY A 147 13.27 -30.25 -16.04
C GLY A 147 14.14 -31.13 -16.93
N SER A 148 15.46 -31.04 -16.76
CA SER A 148 16.46 -31.82 -17.51
C SER A 148 16.71 -33.23 -16.96
N SER A 149 16.05 -33.64 -15.86
CA SER A 149 16.29 -34.93 -15.21
C SER A 149 15.05 -35.82 -15.17
N LEU A 150 15.25 -37.12 -15.34
CA LEU A 150 14.25 -38.16 -15.12
C LEU A 150 14.35 -38.66 -13.68
N MET A 151 13.27 -38.52 -12.90
CA MET A 151 13.20 -38.95 -11.51
C MET A 151 12.39 -40.24 -11.39
N GLN A 152 12.88 -41.21 -10.63
CA GLN A 152 12.07 -42.36 -10.21
C GLN A 152 11.34 -42.00 -8.92
N CYS A 153 10.03 -42.19 -8.91
CA CYS A 153 9.15 -41.98 -7.76
C CYS A 153 8.64 -43.31 -7.20
N LYS A 154 8.59 -43.43 -5.87
CA LYS A 154 7.95 -44.54 -5.16
C LYS A 154 7.34 -44.08 -3.84
N GLY A 155 6.07 -44.42 -3.61
CA GLY A 155 5.35 -44.02 -2.39
C GLY A 155 5.29 -42.50 -2.17
N GLY A 156 5.26 -41.72 -3.26
CA GLY A 156 5.33 -40.25 -3.23
C GLY A 156 6.71 -39.65 -2.96
N GLY A 157 7.75 -40.47 -2.74
CA GLY A 157 9.14 -40.03 -2.56
C GLY A 157 10.01 -40.25 -3.80
N VAL A 158 11.11 -39.49 -3.92
CA VAL A 158 12.14 -39.71 -4.94
C VAL A 158 13.03 -40.88 -4.54
N VAL A 159 13.18 -41.88 -5.40
CA VAL A 159 14.08 -43.04 -5.19
C VAL A 159 15.41 -42.86 -5.91
N SER A 160 15.40 -42.22 -7.08
CA SER A 160 16.61 -41.86 -7.84
C SER A 160 16.32 -40.71 -8.81
N SER A 161 17.39 -40.12 -9.35
CA SER A 161 17.32 -39.06 -10.37
C SER A 161 18.46 -39.24 -11.37
N GLN A 162 18.14 -39.16 -12.66
CA GLN A 162 19.06 -39.29 -13.78
C GLN A 162 19.01 -38.02 -14.64
N THR A 163 20.11 -37.29 -14.73
CA THR A 163 20.24 -36.16 -15.65
C THR A 163 20.22 -36.65 -17.10
N CYS A 164 19.31 -36.13 -17.92
CA CYS A 164 19.19 -36.47 -19.34
C CYS A 164 20.00 -35.48 -20.19
N ALA A 165 20.99 -35.96 -20.93
CA ALA A 165 21.91 -35.11 -21.72
C ALA A 165 21.18 -34.17 -22.71
N ASN A 166 20.13 -34.68 -23.37
CA ASN A 166 19.29 -33.92 -24.32
C ASN A 166 17.96 -33.43 -23.69
N GLY A 167 17.88 -33.42 -22.36
CA GLY A 167 16.64 -33.18 -21.61
C GLY A 167 15.71 -34.40 -21.56
N CYS A 168 14.67 -34.29 -20.73
CA CYS A 168 13.68 -35.33 -20.50
C CYS A 168 12.48 -35.18 -21.47
N GLU A 169 11.78 -36.28 -21.75
CA GLU A 169 10.59 -36.36 -22.59
C GLU A 169 9.41 -36.88 -21.76
N VAL A 170 8.40 -36.04 -21.59
CA VAL A 170 7.14 -36.40 -20.91
C VAL A 170 6.31 -37.28 -21.84
N LYS A 171 5.79 -38.39 -21.33
CA LYS A 171 4.94 -39.34 -22.07
C LYS A 171 3.47 -39.23 -21.64
N PRO A 172 2.53 -39.80 -22.42
CA PRO A 172 1.11 -39.80 -22.05
C PRO A 172 0.87 -40.51 -20.71
N PRO A 173 -0.19 -40.13 -19.94
CA PRO A 173 -0.52 -40.78 -18.68
C PRO A 173 -0.57 -42.31 -18.76
N GLY A 174 0.05 -42.98 -17.79
CA GLY A 174 0.22 -44.44 -17.78
C GLY A 174 1.48 -44.96 -18.48
N VAL A 175 2.21 -44.11 -19.22
CA VAL A 175 3.53 -44.41 -19.77
C VAL A 175 4.60 -43.68 -18.96
N ALA A 176 5.71 -44.35 -18.64
CA ALA A 176 6.83 -43.74 -17.92
C ALA A 176 7.61 -42.76 -18.79
N ASP A 177 8.01 -41.62 -18.20
CA ASP A 177 8.84 -40.62 -18.87
C ASP A 177 10.25 -41.17 -19.19
N VAL A 178 10.94 -40.57 -20.17
CA VAL A 178 12.25 -41.05 -20.65
C VAL A 178 13.23 -39.91 -20.90
N CYS A 179 14.53 -40.19 -20.88
CA CYS A 179 15.52 -39.26 -21.44
C CYS A 179 15.43 -39.26 -22.98
N LYS A 180 15.52 -38.08 -23.60
CA LYS A 180 15.53 -37.96 -25.06
C LYS A 180 16.77 -38.63 -25.66
N SER A 181 16.56 -39.61 -26.53
CA SER A 181 17.62 -40.27 -27.29
C SER A 181 18.26 -39.31 -28.30
N GLU A 182 19.50 -39.59 -28.69
CA GLU A 182 20.14 -38.90 -29.82
C GLU A 182 19.42 -39.29 -31.11
N ALA A 183 19.04 -38.28 -31.91
CA ALA A 183 18.40 -38.51 -33.20
C ALA A 183 19.40 -39.16 -34.18
N THR A 184 19.08 -40.35 -34.68
CA THR A 184 19.95 -41.11 -35.58
C THR A 184 20.09 -40.41 -36.93
N THR A 185 21.26 -39.82 -37.17
CA THR A 185 21.57 -38.87 -38.26
C THR A 185 21.58 -39.45 -39.69
N ALA A 186 21.18 -40.71 -39.87
CA ALA A 186 21.32 -41.44 -41.13
C ALA A 186 20.48 -40.87 -42.29
N THR A 187 19.29 -40.32 -42.01
CA THR A 187 18.30 -39.99 -43.05
C THR A 187 18.58 -38.66 -43.77
N VAL A 188 19.28 -37.72 -43.12
CA VAL A 188 19.26 -36.29 -43.48
C VAL A 188 19.83 -35.98 -44.86
N CYS A 189 20.91 -36.65 -45.27
CA CYS A 189 21.58 -36.40 -46.56
C CYS A 189 20.88 -37.06 -47.77
N THR A 190 19.86 -37.88 -47.56
CA THR A 190 19.17 -38.59 -48.64
C THR A 190 18.45 -37.61 -49.56
N GLY A 191 18.83 -37.57 -50.84
CA GLY A 191 18.26 -36.63 -51.83
C GLY A 191 18.77 -35.18 -51.73
N LYS A 192 19.75 -34.90 -50.87
CA LYS A 192 20.44 -33.60 -50.83
C LYS A 192 21.65 -33.59 -51.76
N ALA A 193 21.94 -32.42 -52.33
CA ALA A 193 23.19 -32.18 -53.05
C ALA A 193 24.39 -32.11 -52.10
N ASP A 194 25.59 -32.36 -52.62
CA ASP A 194 26.83 -32.29 -51.85
C ASP A 194 27.09 -30.86 -51.33
N GLY A 195 27.31 -30.71 -50.02
CA GLY A 195 27.33 -29.42 -49.34
C GLY A 195 27.08 -29.52 -47.84
N SER A 196 27.03 -28.37 -47.16
CA SER A 196 26.71 -28.29 -45.73
C SER A 196 25.21 -28.05 -45.52
N TRP A 197 24.60 -28.76 -44.56
CA TRP A 197 23.15 -28.79 -44.34
C TRP A 197 22.81 -28.90 -42.84
N CYS A 198 21.79 -28.17 -42.39
CA CYS A 198 21.33 -28.24 -41.00
C CYS A 198 20.62 -29.56 -40.66
N ALA A 199 20.90 -30.08 -39.46
CA ALA A 199 20.24 -31.22 -38.84
C ALA A 199 20.01 -30.90 -37.36
N GLY A 200 18.88 -30.26 -37.06
CA GLY A 200 18.67 -29.62 -35.76
C GLY A 200 19.73 -28.55 -35.50
N ASP A 201 20.37 -28.59 -34.34
CA ASP A 201 21.44 -27.67 -33.95
C ASP A 201 22.84 -28.06 -34.48
N GLY A 202 22.94 -29.17 -35.22
CA GLY A 202 24.14 -29.57 -35.95
C GLY A 202 24.16 -29.10 -37.40
N LEU A 203 25.35 -28.83 -37.91
CA LEU A 203 25.64 -28.74 -39.34
C LEU A 203 26.27 -30.05 -39.81
N LEU A 204 25.65 -30.72 -40.77
CA LEU A 204 26.19 -31.92 -41.41
C LEU A 204 26.82 -31.55 -42.75
N GLN A 205 27.94 -32.17 -43.09
CA GLN A 205 28.42 -32.20 -44.47
C GLN A 205 27.82 -33.42 -45.15
N CYS A 206 27.14 -33.21 -46.28
CA CYS A 206 26.67 -34.27 -47.16
C CYS A 206 27.62 -34.44 -48.35
N GLY A 207 27.91 -35.68 -48.71
CA GLY A 207 28.68 -36.07 -49.90
C GLY A 207 28.19 -37.41 -50.45
N GLY A 208 27.86 -37.48 -51.74
CA GLY A 208 27.29 -38.68 -52.37
C GLY A 208 25.98 -39.15 -51.73
N GLY A 209 25.16 -38.21 -51.25
CA GLY A 209 23.90 -38.50 -50.53
C GLY A 209 24.05 -39.08 -49.12
N LYS A 210 25.27 -39.09 -48.55
CA LYS A 210 25.57 -39.59 -47.19
C LYS A 210 26.20 -38.49 -46.34
N VAL A 211 26.12 -38.64 -45.01
CA VAL A 211 26.85 -37.76 -44.07
C VAL A 211 28.34 -38.09 -44.17
N SER A 212 29.16 -37.11 -44.59
CA SER A 212 30.62 -37.22 -44.65
C SER A 212 31.30 -36.67 -43.39
N SER A 213 30.67 -35.73 -42.68
CA SER A 213 31.09 -35.24 -41.36
C SER A 213 29.95 -34.49 -40.66
N SER A 214 30.11 -34.21 -39.38
CA SER A 214 29.19 -33.41 -38.56
C SER A 214 29.93 -32.37 -37.73
N LYS A 215 29.24 -31.27 -37.40
CA LYS A 215 29.74 -30.18 -36.55
C LYS A 215 28.57 -29.61 -35.73
N THR A 216 28.63 -29.73 -34.42
CA THR A 216 27.67 -29.07 -33.52
C THR A 216 27.83 -27.55 -33.61
N CYS A 217 26.72 -26.80 -33.71
CA CYS A 217 26.73 -25.35 -33.71
C CYS A 217 26.27 -24.82 -32.34
N THR A 218 27.14 -24.09 -31.64
CA THR A 218 26.90 -23.59 -30.27
C THR A 218 25.62 -22.78 -30.10
N TYR A 219 25.13 -22.15 -31.17
CA TYR A 219 23.93 -21.32 -31.19
C TYR A 219 22.85 -21.87 -32.15
N GLY A 220 22.94 -23.15 -32.49
CA GLY A 220 22.13 -23.82 -33.50
C GLY A 220 22.58 -23.55 -34.94
N CYS A 221 21.96 -24.24 -35.88
CA CYS A 221 22.26 -24.12 -37.31
C CYS A 221 21.34 -23.10 -38.00
N GLN A 222 21.82 -22.48 -39.10
CA GLN A 222 21.10 -21.56 -39.98
C GLN A 222 21.12 -22.11 -41.41
N SER A 223 19.93 -22.46 -41.92
CA SER A 223 19.81 -22.81 -43.33
C SER A 223 19.88 -21.58 -44.23
N MET A 224 20.53 -21.74 -45.38
CA MET A 224 20.82 -20.66 -46.33
C MET A 224 19.95 -20.78 -47.60
N PRO A 225 19.83 -19.70 -48.39
CA PRO A 225 19.06 -19.74 -49.65
C PRO A 225 19.59 -20.82 -50.62
N PRO A 226 18.73 -21.44 -51.44
CA PRO A 226 19.13 -22.49 -52.37
C PRO A 226 20.32 -22.08 -53.27
N GLY A 227 21.37 -22.92 -53.28
CA GLY A 227 22.64 -22.64 -53.96
C GLY A 227 23.75 -22.14 -53.05
N LEU A 228 23.46 -21.82 -51.78
CA LEU A 228 24.44 -21.59 -50.72
C LEU A 228 24.40 -22.75 -49.71
N ALA A 229 25.55 -23.05 -49.10
CA ALA A 229 25.64 -24.06 -48.05
C ALA A 229 25.14 -23.50 -46.71
N ASP A 230 24.48 -24.35 -45.91
CA ASP A 230 24.04 -24.00 -44.55
C ASP A 230 25.24 -23.73 -43.64
N GLN A 231 25.04 -22.94 -42.58
CA GLN A 231 26.12 -22.53 -41.68
C GLN A 231 25.68 -22.55 -40.20
N CYS A 232 26.64 -22.61 -39.28
CA CYS A 232 26.35 -22.37 -37.87
C CYS A 232 25.91 -20.93 -37.67
N LYS A 233 24.89 -20.70 -36.83
CA LYS A 233 24.54 -19.35 -36.37
C LYS A 233 25.73 -18.74 -35.64
N GLY A 234 25.98 -17.45 -35.89
CA GLY A 234 26.83 -16.65 -35.01
C GLY A 234 26.23 -16.59 -33.60
N ALA A 235 27.03 -16.13 -32.62
CA ALA A 235 26.47 -15.82 -31.31
C ALA A 235 25.31 -14.84 -31.45
N PRO A 236 24.14 -15.09 -30.81
CA PRO A 236 23.07 -14.10 -30.81
C PRO A 236 23.62 -12.82 -30.20
N ALA A 237 23.31 -11.68 -30.83
CA ALA A 237 23.63 -10.39 -30.23
C ALA A 237 22.94 -10.31 -28.87
N SER A 238 23.73 -10.37 -27.79
CA SER A 238 23.22 -10.23 -26.43
C SER A 238 22.44 -8.93 -26.34
N THR A 239 21.31 -8.91 -25.64
CA THR A 239 20.52 -7.70 -25.41
C THR A 239 21.02 -6.97 -24.16
N GLY A 240 22.31 -6.66 -24.12
CA GLY A 240 22.99 -6.02 -22.99
C GLY A 240 23.24 -4.53 -23.18
N PRO A 241 23.57 -3.79 -22.11
CA PRO A 241 23.89 -2.35 -22.19
C PRO A 241 25.19 -2.03 -22.95
N CYS A 242 25.95 -3.04 -23.40
CA CYS A 242 27.14 -2.92 -24.26
C CYS A 242 26.87 -3.23 -25.74
N THR A 243 25.63 -3.54 -26.13
CA THR A 243 25.30 -3.99 -27.50
C THR A 243 25.37 -2.85 -28.50
N GLY A 244 26.06 -3.06 -29.62
CA GLY A 244 26.33 -2.02 -30.61
C GLY A 244 27.35 -0.96 -30.17
N LYS A 245 27.85 -1.03 -28.93
CA LYS A 245 28.91 -0.16 -28.40
C LYS A 245 30.28 -0.78 -28.71
N SER A 246 31.27 0.04 -29.05
CA SER A 246 32.65 -0.44 -29.24
C SER A 246 33.33 -0.74 -27.91
N ASP A 247 34.43 -1.50 -27.93
CA ASP A 247 35.29 -1.68 -26.77
C ASP A 247 35.70 -0.31 -26.17
N GLY A 248 35.52 -0.14 -24.86
CA GLY A 248 35.64 1.15 -24.18
C GLY A 248 34.78 1.25 -22.91
N GLN A 249 34.69 2.44 -22.32
CA GLN A 249 33.82 2.71 -21.18
C GLN A 249 32.59 3.51 -21.59
N TRP A 250 31.42 3.13 -21.05
CA TRP A 250 30.11 3.61 -21.47
C TRP A 250 29.16 3.76 -20.29
N CYS A 251 28.30 4.79 -20.32
CA CYS A 251 27.26 4.95 -19.31
C CYS A 251 26.16 3.88 -19.42
N ASP A 252 25.70 3.46 -18.24
CA ASP A 252 24.45 2.74 -18.00
C ASP A 252 23.85 3.22 -16.67
N GLY A 253 22.90 4.15 -16.74
CA GLY A 253 22.26 4.78 -15.59
C GLY A 253 23.24 5.43 -14.60
N ASP A 254 23.37 4.83 -13.42
CA ASP A 254 24.24 5.25 -12.33
C ASP A 254 25.69 4.73 -12.45
N LYS A 255 26.02 3.94 -13.48
CA LYS A 255 27.30 3.25 -13.63
C LYS A 255 28.05 3.63 -14.91
N VAL A 256 29.37 3.50 -14.84
CA VAL A 256 30.24 3.31 -16.01
C VAL A 256 30.46 1.81 -16.20
N LEU A 257 30.12 1.28 -17.36
CA LEU A 257 30.43 -0.08 -17.78
C LEU A 257 31.70 -0.08 -18.64
N THR A 258 32.60 -1.03 -18.41
CA THR A 258 33.63 -1.39 -19.40
C THR A 258 33.04 -2.43 -20.33
N CYS A 259 32.96 -2.11 -21.62
CA CYS A 259 32.50 -3.01 -22.67
C CYS A 259 33.70 -3.61 -23.41
N SER A 260 33.63 -4.89 -23.76
CA SER A 260 34.52 -5.54 -24.73
C SER A 260 33.80 -6.66 -25.47
N GLY A 261 33.94 -6.71 -26.81
CA GLY A 261 33.25 -7.71 -27.64
C GLY A 261 31.71 -7.65 -27.54
N GLY A 262 31.15 -6.48 -27.25
CA GLY A 262 29.72 -6.27 -26.99
C GLY A 262 29.23 -6.74 -25.61
N GLN A 263 30.09 -7.30 -24.75
CA GLN A 263 29.75 -7.69 -23.37
C GLN A 263 30.23 -6.66 -22.36
N ALA A 264 29.52 -6.53 -21.24
CA ALA A 264 30.01 -5.78 -20.08
C ALA A 264 31.01 -6.65 -19.30
N THR A 265 32.28 -6.24 -19.29
CA THR A 265 33.37 -6.95 -18.57
C THR A 265 33.63 -6.37 -17.18
N HIS A 266 33.20 -5.13 -16.92
CA HIS A 266 33.26 -4.51 -15.60
C HIS A 266 32.15 -3.45 -15.44
N ALA A 267 31.78 -3.14 -14.20
CA ALA A 267 30.82 -2.08 -13.87
C ALA A 267 31.28 -1.31 -12.63
N SER A 268 31.32 0.01 -12.71
CA SER A 268 31.73 0.90 -11.62
C SER A 268 30.61 1.91 -11.32
N ALA A 269 30.10 1.90 -10.09
CA ALA A 269 29.02 2.79 -9.67
C ALA A 269 29.53 4.23 -9.44
N CYS A 270 28.74 5.21 -9.88
CA CYS A 270 29.07 6.63 -9.81
C CYS A 270 28.15 7.35 -8.82
N ALA A 271 28.72 7.90 -7.74
CA ALA A 271 27.94 8.54 -6.66
C ALA A 271 27.03 9.70 -7.12
N ASN A 272 27.35 10.35 -8.24
CA ASN A 272 26.57 11.43 -8.86
C ASN A 272 25.94 11.02 -10.22
N GLY A 273 25.91 9.72 -10.52
CA GLY A 273 25.55 9.16 -11.83
C GLY A 273 26.66 9.28 -12.89
N CYS A 274 26.44 8.70 -14.06
CA CYS A 274 27.38 8.73 -15.18
C CYS A 274 27.18 9.95 -16.10
N GLN A 275 28.23 10.37 -16.82
CA GLN A 275 28.19 11.35 -17.91
C GLN A 275 28.78 10.78 -19.21
N THR A 276 27.99 10.86 -20.28
CA THR A 276 28.42 10.45 -21.62
C THR A 276 29.33 11.51 -22.23
N MET A 277 30.45 11.07 -22.78
CA MET A 277 31.49 11.92 -23.33
C MET A 277 31.39 12.02 -24.87
N PRO A 278 32.07 12.99 -25.52
CA PRO A 278 32.09 13.08 -26.98
C PRO A 278 32.66 11.82 -27.63
N SER A 279 32.17 11.47 -28.83
CA SER A 279 32.57 10.26 -29.54
C SER A 279 34.10 10.13 -29.68
N GLY A 280 34.64 8.96 -29.30
CA GLY A 280 36.08 8.70 -29.22
C GLY A 280 36.69 8.95 -27.83
N VAL A 281 35.93 9.50 -26.87
CA VAL A 281 36.30 9.61 -25.46
C VAL A 281 35.49 8.63 -24.63
N ALA A 282 36.12 7.96 -23.67
CA ALA A 282 35.49 7.03 -22.74
C ALA A 282 34.56 7.75 -21.75
N ASP A 283 33.37 7.20 -21.50
CA ASP A 283 32.39 7.74 -20.54
C ASP A 283 32.89 7.65 -19.09
N GLN A 284 32.42 8.57 -18.24
CA GLN A 284 32.98 8.79 -16.90
C GLN A 284 31.90 9.01 -15.84
N CYS A 285 32.25 8.84 -14.57
CA CYS A 285 31.40 9.30 -13.48
C CYS A 285 31.31 10.83 -13.46
N LYS A 286 30.13 11.37 -13.17
CA LYS A 286 29.95 12.81 -12.97
C LYS A 286 30.80 13.30 -11.78
N PRO A 287 31.59 14.39 -11.94
CA PRO A 287 32.27 15.00 -10.82
C PRO A 287 31.25 15.49 -9.78
N ALA A 288 31.67 15.60 -8.52
CA ALA A 288 30.81 16.17 -7.49
C ALA A 288 30.40 17.61 -7.88
N PRO A 289 29.11 17.99 -7.74
CA PRO A 289 28.64 19.33 -8.06
C PRO A 289 29.51 20.39 -7.37
N GLN A 290 30.13 21.28 -8.16
CA GLN A 290 30.83 22.43 -7.60
C GLN A 290 29.79 23.32 -6.90
N PRO A 291 30.01 23.73 -5.64
CA PRO A 291 29.02 24.52 -4.90
C PRO A 291 28.85 25.88 -5.55
N SER A 292 27.73 26.08 -6.25
CA SER A 292 27.33 27.34 -6.86
C SER A 292 26.45 28.15 -5.91
N GLY A 293 26.97 29.25 -5.36
CA GLY A 293 26.26 30.13 -4.45
C GLY A 293 27.07 31.38 -4.08
N PRO A 294 26.55 32.24 -3.20
CA PRO A 294 27.22 33.50 -2.83
C PRO A 294 28.52 33.31 -2.02
N CYS A 295 28.86 32.08 -1.63
CA CYS A 295 30.13 31.72 -0.99
C CYS A 295 31.14 31.06 -1.95
N THR A 296 30.83 30.90 -3.23
CA THR A 296 31.77 30.32 -4.21
C THR A 296 33.00 31.21 -4.39
N GLY A 297 34.14 30.78 -3.85
CA GLY A 297 35.39 31.58 -3.85
C GLY A 297 35.53 32.54 -2.66
N ALA A 298 34.56 32.60 -1.75
CA ALA A 298 34.74 33.25 -0.45
C ALA A 298 35.57 32.36 0.49
N ALA A 299 36.33 32.97 1.38
CA ALA A 299 37.00 32.25 2.47
C ALA A 299 36.00 31.83 3.57
N ASP A 300 36.37 30.83 4.36
CA ASP A 300 35.60 30.44 5.56
C ASP A 300 35.60 31.59 6.58
N GLY A 301 34.40 32.06 6.97
CA GLY A 301 34.23 33.24 7.80
C GLY A 301 33.01 34.07 7.42
N GLU A 302 33.00 35.33 7.84
CA GLU A 302 31.93 36.29 7.56
C GLU A 302 32.28 37.17 6.35
N PHE A 303 31.33 37.30 5.42
CA PHE A 303 31.48 37.99 4.14
C PHE A 303 30.32 38.97 3.90
N CYS A 304 30.62 40.15 3.37
CA CYS A 304 29.62 41.18 3.07
C CYS A 304 29.34 41.25 1.56
N ASP A 305 28.07 41.12 1.14
CA ASP A 305 27.63 41.33 -0.25
C ASP A 305 27.01 42.72 -0.51
N GLY A 306 27.23 43.66 0.41
CA GLY A 306 26.69 45.02 0.41
C GLY A 306 25.46 45.17 1.30
N ALA A 307 24.45 44.31 1.12
CA ALA A 307 23.21 44.34 1.90
C ALA A 307 23.07 43.19 2.92
N THR A 308 23.83 42.10 2.72
CA THR A 308 23.78 40.88 3.53
C THR A 308 25.16 40.57 4.08
N LEU A 309 25.22 40.34 5.39
CA LEU A 309 26.31 39.63 6.04
C LEU A 309 26.04 38.12 5.89
N ARG A 310 26.92 37.39 5.23
CA ARG A 310 26.83 35.93 5.02
C ARG A 310 27.93 35.23 5.79
N VAL A 311 27.64 34.04 6.32
CA VAL A 311 28.63 33.16 6.94
C VAL A 311 28.92 32.03 5.95
N CYS A 312 30.17 31.89 5.54
CA CYS A 312 30.64 30.90 4.58
C CYS A 312 31.49 29.83 5.27
N LYS A 313 31.33 28.57 4.85
CA LYS A 313 32.17 27.44 5.28
C LYS A 313 32.27 26.39 4.16
N GLY A 314 33.48 25.99 3.77
CA GLY A 314 33.71 25.05 2.68
C GLY A 314 33.15 25.52 1.32
N GLY A 315 33.09 26.84 1.10
CA GLY A 315 32.44 27.44 -0.09
C GLY A 315 30.91 27.40 -0.09
N GLN A 316 30.26 26.91 0.97
CA GLN A 316 28.80 26.93 1.14
C GLN A 316 28.37 27.99 2.16
N GLN A 317 27.17 28.54 1.99
CA GLN A 317 26.58 29.46 2.97
C GLN A 317 25.98 28.68 4.14
N VAL A 318 26.48 28.94 5.35
CA VAL A 318 26.00 28.35 6.61
C VAL A 318 25.19 29.33 7.48
N GLY A 319 25.11 30.60 7.09
CA GLY A 319 24.28 31.61 7.75
C GLY A 319 24.15 32.90 6.93
N SER A 320 23.17 33.73 7.24
CA SER A 320 23.05 35.08 6.67
C SER A 320 22.16 36.01 7.50
N GLN A 321 22.54 37.28 7.59
CA GLN A 321 21.80 38.37 8.21
C GLN A 321 21.68 39.53 7.21
N ILE A 322 20.45 40.02 6.99
CA ILE A 322 20.22 41.26 6.23
C ILE A 322 20.57 42.44 7.14
N CYS A 323 21.34 43.40 6.60
CA CYS A 323 21.76 44.59 7.30
C CYS A 323 20.99 45.81 6.76
N GLU A 324 20.11 46.41 7.58
CA GLU A 324 19.18 47.47 7.15
C GLU A 324 19.86 48.73 6.57
N LEU A 325 21.14 48.97 6.90
CA LEU A 325 21.96 50.07 6.39
C LEU A 325 23.14 49.60 5.51
N GLY A 326 23.18 48.30 5.19
CA GLY A 326 24.30 47.63 4.55
C GLY A 326 25.34 47.06 5.52
N CYS A 327 26.39 46.47 4.96
CA CYS A 327 27.53 45.93 5.69
C CYS A 327 28.86 46.54 5.22
N GLN A 328 29.87 46.46 6.09
CA GLN A 328 31.23 46.94 5.87
C GLN A 328 32.23 45.82 6.16
N SER A 329 33.43 45.89 5.56
CA SER A 329 34.43 44.80 5.59
C SER A 329 35.72 45.16 6.33
N ASP A 330 35.83 46.37 6.90
CA ASP A 330 37.08 46.90 7.45
C ASP A 330 37.45 46.21 8.77
N GLY A 331 38.38 45.24 8.69
CA GLY A 331 38.85 44.44 9.83
C GLY A 331 37.97 43.23 10.19
N GLY A 332 36.87 43.01 9.46
CA GLY A 332 35.91 41.92 9.68
C GLY A 332 34.52 42.35 9.23
N ALA A 333 33.81 41.48 8.52
CA ALA A 333 32.51 41.83 7.93
C ALA A 333 31.44 42.04 9.03
N ASN A 334 30.76 43.18 9.05
CA ASN A 334 29.67 43.44 10.00
C ASN A 334 28.58 44.37 9.43
N CYS A 335 27.36 44.29 9.97
CA CYS A 335 26.26 45.21 9.64
C CYS A 335 26.51 46.61 10.22
N THR A 336 26.56 47.64 9.37
CA THR A 336 26.75 49.02 9.82
C THR A 336 25.61 49.47 10.72
N GLN A 337 25.94 50.00 11.91
CA GLN A 337 24.98 50.62 12.82
C GLN A 337 24.96 52.15 12.62
N PRO A 338 23.81 52.83 12.79
CA PRO A 338 23.76 54.28 12.76
C PRO A 338 24.49 54.87 13.99
N PRO A 339 25.13 56.05 13.88
CA PRO A 339 25.82 56.68 15.00
C PRO A 339 24.81 57.10 16.09
N PHE A 340 24.88 56.45 17.25
CA PHE A 340 24.04 56.75 18.41
C PHE A 340 24.42 58.09 19.04
N ASP A 341 23.51 59.06 18.99
CA ASP A 341 23.59 60.35 19.68
C ASP A 341 22.84 60.27 21.03
N PRO A 342 23.54 60.19 22.18
CA PRO A 342 22.87 60.03 23.47
C PRO A 342 22.12 61.28 23.92
N GLN A 343 22.42 62.46 23.36
CA GLN A 343 21.86 63.73 23.81
C GLN A 343 20.49 64.02 23.17
N LYS A 344 20.32 63.66 21.90
CA LYS A 344 19.01 63.78 21.21
C LYS A 344 18.02 62.69 21.65
N SER A 345 18.52 61.52 22.04
CA SER A 345 17.72 60.29 22.28
C SER A 345 16.62 60.41 23.37
N CYS A 346 16.80 61.28 24.37
CA CYS A 346 15.83 61.48 25.46
C CYS A 346 15.25 62.91 25.55
N ALA A 347 15.64 63.81 24.64
CA ALA A 347 15.17 65.19 24.67
C ALA A 347 13.65 65.27 24.45
N GLY A 348 12.93 65.91 25.37
CA GLY A 348 11.46 66.04 25.31
C GLY A 348 10.67 64.75 25.64
N LYS A 349 11.33 63.64 25.98
CA LYS A 349 10.68 62.40 26.43
C LYS A 349 10.50 62.39 27.95
N ALA A 350 9.40 61.80 28.41
CA ALA A 350 9.16 61.54 29.83
C ALA A 350 10.05 60.42 30.38
N ASP A 351 10.18 60.33 31.70
CA ASP A 351 10.90 59.25 32.38
C ASP A 351 10.28 57.89 32.05
N GLY A 352 11.07 56.96 31.53
CA GLY A 352 10.58 55.70 30.97
C GLY A 352 11.59 55.03 30.02
N ALA A 353 11.23 53.90 29.43
CA ALA A 353 12.03 53.26 28.38
C ALA A 353 11.48 53.60 26.99
N TRP A 354 12.37 53.87 26.04
CA TRP A 354 12.03 54.40 24.71
C TRP A 354 12.91 53.79 23.61
N CYS A 355 12.32 53.44 22.48
CA CYS A 355 13.06 52.94 21.33
C CYS A 355 13.85 54.06 20.63
N VAL A 356 15.09 53.74 20.29
CA VAL A 356 16.03 54.55 19.50
C VAL A 356 16.66 53.61 18.46
N GLY A 357 15.96 53.41 17.34
CA GLY A 357 16.32 52.39 16.35
C GLY A 357 16.25 50.98 16.94
N SER A 358 17.36 50.24 16.87
CA SER A 358 17.53 48.90 17.45
C SER A 358 17.76 48.89 18.97
N GLN A 359 17.90 50.05 19.61
CA GLN A 359 18.18 50.17 21.05
C GLN A 359 16.95 50.58 21.86
N LEU A 360 16.92 50.14 23.12
CA LEU A 360 15.99 50.59 24.15
C LEU A 360 16.74 51.51 25.14
N ALA A 361 16.46 52.81 25.08
CA ALA A 361 17.02 53.82 25.96
C ALA A 361 16.10 54.10 27.15
N SER A 362 16.59 53.91 28.37
CA SER A 362 15.93 54.38 29.57
C SER A 362 16.24 55.87 29.75
N CYS A 363 15.20 56.70 29.68
CA CYS A 363 15.27 58.14 29.90
C CYS A 363 14.94 58.50 31.35
N LYS A 364 15.68 59.45 31.92
CA LYS A 364 15.40 60.07 33.22
C LYS A 364 15.76 61.55 33.20
N ALA A 365 14.84 62.42 33.62
CA ALA A 365 14.97 63.88 33.56
C ALA A 365 15.45 64.40 32.18
N GLY A 366 14.90 63.83 31.09
CA GLY A 366 15.23 64.20 29.71
C GLY A 366 16.61 63.75 29.21
N LYS A 367 17.34 62.91 29.96
CA LYS A 367 18.65 62.37 29.60
C LYS A 367 18.62 60.84 29.53
N VAL A 368 19.49 60.24 28.71
CA VAL A 368 19.71 58.78 28.72
C VAL A 368 20.35 58.39 30.06
N ALA A 369 19.65 57.56 30.83
CA ALA A 369 20.14 56.97 32.08
C ALA A 369 20.81 55.61 31.84
N ASN A 370 20.30 54.82 30.89
CA ASN A 370 20.89 53.57 30.39
C ASN A 370 20.44 53.34 28.93
N ALA A 371 21.18 52.55 28.16
CA ALA A 371 20.76 52.09 26.83
C ALA A 371 21.13 50.62 26.62
N PHE A 372 20.25 49.86 25.96
CA PHE A 372 20.41 48.42 25.73
C PHE A 372 20.17 48.08 24.25
N ASN A 373 21.07 47.30 23.64
CA ASN A 373 20.82 46.72 22.30
C ASN A 373 19.72 45.66 22.40
N CYS A 374 18.68 45.77 21.55
CA CYS A 374 17.67 44.72 21.39
C CYS A 374 18.05 43.82 20.19
N PRO A 375 18.42 42.53 20.40
CA PRO A 375 18.97 41.70 19.32
C PRO A 375 18.02 41.40 18.14
N THR A 376 16.71 41.62 18.30
CA THR A 376 15.70 41.51 17.23
C THR A 376 14.98 42.84 16.96
N GLY A 377 15.58 43.96 17.38
CA GLY A 377 15.04 45.31 17.30
C GLY A 377 14.14 45.70 18.49
N CYS A 378 13.84 46.99 18.59
CA CYS A 378 12.97 47.55 19.62
C CYS A 378 11.51 47.63 19.13
N GLN A 379 10.55 47.63 20.06
CA GLN A 379 9.13 47.83 19.80
C GLN A 379 8.58 48.99 20.64
N ALA A 380 8.08 50.00 19.94
CA ALA A 380 7.37 51.12 20.55
C ALA A 380 6.00 50.67 21.08
N MET A 381 5.63 51.18 22.25
CA MET A 381 4.39 50.84 22.96
C MET A 381 3.40 52.02 22.99
N PRO A 382 2.11 51.79 23.29
CA PRO A 382 1.13 52.87 23.40
C PRO A 382 1.49 53.91 24.46
N SER A 383 1.12 55.17 24.21
CA SER A 383 1.45 56.32 25.06
C SER A 383 1.16 56.07 26.55
N GLY A 384 2.21 56.12 27.38
CA GLY A 384 2.16 55.87 28.83
C GLY A 384 2.71 54.51 29.25
N VAL A 385 2.99 53.60 28.30
CA VAL A 385 3.66 52.32 28.54
C VAL A 385 5.13 52.42 28.09
N PRO A 386 6.11 51.95 28.87
CA PRO A 386 7.51 51.89 28.43
C PRO A 386 7.70 50.97 27.22
N ASP A 387 8.55 51.39 26.28
CA ASP A 387 8.95 50.59 25.12
C ASP A 387 9.72 49.32 25.53
N THR A 388 9.78 48.32 24.66
CA THR A 388 10.41 47.02 24.98
C THR A 388 11.25 46.46 23.83
N CYS A 389 12.22 45.60 24.15
CA CYS A 389 12.90 44.80 23.12
C CYS A 389 11.97 43.71 22.58
N LYS A 390 11.97 43.52 21.25
CA LYS A 390 11.32 42.36 20.63
C LYS A 390 11.97 41.06 21.12
N LYS A 391 11.16 40.02 21.29
CA LYS A 391 11.61 38.66 21.61
C LYS A 391 11.73 37.82 20.33
N PRO A 392 12.75 36.96 20.19
CA PRO A 392 12.76 35.93 19.15
C PRO A 392 11.57 34.98 19.32
N GLY A 393 10.88 34.63 18.22
CA GLY A 393 9.84 33.58 18.23
C GLY A 393 8.45 34.00 18.72
N GLY A 394 8.05 35.26 18.59
CA GLY A 394 6.66 35.67 18.83
C GLY A 394 5.73 35.30 17.67
N ASP A 395 4.77 34.40 17.88
CA ASP A 395 3.78 34.01 16.87
C ASP A 395 2.96 35.20 16.35
N ALA A 396 2.90 35.36 15.03
CA ALA A 396 2.25 36.50 14.38
C ALA A 396 0.76 36.67 14.76
N ALA A 397 0.09 35.59 15.19
CA ALA A 397 -1.30 35.63 15.65
C ALA A 397 -1.49 36.42 16.97
N CYS A 398 -0.49 36.44 17.86
CA CYS A 398 -0.52 37.12 19.16
C CYS A 398 0.45 38.32 19.28
N ALA A 399 1.19 38.65 18.23
CA ALA A 399 2.02 39.85 18.17
C ALA A 399 1.20 41.12 18.50
N GLY A 400 1.64 41.88 19.51
CA GLY A 400 0.95 43.10 19.98
C GLY A 400 -0.33 42.86 20.80
N LYS A 401 -0.70 41.60 21.10
CA LYS A 401 -1.94 41.22 21.79
C LYS A 401 -1.65 40.61 23.16
N PHE A 402 -1.91 41.36 24.22
CA PHE A 402 -1.90 40.82 25.60
C PHE A 402 -3.20 40.06 25.91
N ASP A 403 -3.26 39.48 27.12
CA ASP A 403 -4.21 38.45 27.58
C ASP A 403 -5.66 38.66 27.10
N GLY A 404 -6.17 37.74 26.27
CA GLY A 404 -7.52 37.84 25.70
C GLY A 404 -7.74 36.90 24.50
N THR A 405 -8.96 36.90 23.94
CA THR A 405 -9.30 36.16 22.72
C THR A 405 -9.37 37.06 21.50
N TRP A 406 -8.79 36.59 20.40
CA TRP A 406 -8.54 37.34 19.17
C TRP A 406 -8.82 36.47 17.94
N CYS A 407 -9.31 37.06 16.84
CA CYS A 407 -9.41 36.32 15.58
C CYS A 407 -8.05 36.25 14.86
N SER A 408 -7.75 35.11 14.23
CA SER A 408 -6.63 34.95 13.29
C SER A 408 -6.90 33.80 12.32
N GLY A 409 -6.73 34.01 11.01
CA GLY A 409 -6.91 32.97 9.99
C GLY A 409 -8.33 32.40 9.81
N GLY A 410 -9.32 32.89 10.56
CA GLY A 410 -10.66 32.30 10.69
C GLY A 410 -10.91 31.67 12.06
N ASP A 411 -9.84 31.36 12.80
CA ASP A 411 -9.87 30.71 14.10
C ASP A 411 -9.90 31.72 15.26
N LEU A 412 -10.31 31.24 16.44
CA LEU A 412 -10.32 31.96 17.70
C LEU A 412 -9.06 31.61 18.50
N ILE A 413 -8.16 32.58 18.63
CA ILE A 413 -6.87 32.45 19.31
C ILE A 413 -6.96 33.12 20.68
N GLN A 414 -6.77 32.35 21.75
CA GLN A 414 -6.56 32.88 23.09
C GLN A 414 -5.07 33.16 23.27
N CYS A 415 -4.71 34.44 23.38
CA CYS A 415 -3.35 34.86 23.69
C CYS A 415 -3.18 34.99 25.21
N SER A 416 -2.01 34.62 25.73
CA SER A 416 -1.56 35.08 27.05
C SER A 416 -0.10 35.50 27.00
N ASN A 417 0.22 36.63 27.64
CA ASN A 417 1.57 37.24 27.65
C ASN A 417 2.22 37.38 26.25
N GLY A 418 1.40 37.57 25.20
CA GLY A 418 1.84 37.68 23.80
C GLY A 418 2.09 36.35 23.07
N LEU A 419 1.83 35.20 23.71
CA LEU A 419 1.95 33.86 23.12
C LEU A 419 0.57 33.21 22.92
N ILE A 420 0.46 32.23 22.02
CA ILE A 420 -0.77 31.44 21.86
C ILE A 420 -0.93 30.51 23.07
N ALA A 421 -1.91 30.79 23.92
CA ALA A 421 -2.29 29.93 25.03
C ALA A 421 -3.31 28.85 24.60
N LYS A 422 -4.14 29.13 23.59
CA LYS A 422 -5.08 28.17 22.99
C LYS A 422 -5.49 28.62 21.59
N ALA A 423 -5.74 27.67 20.69
CA ALA A 423 -6.44 27.91 19.43
C ALA A 423 -7.72 27.07 19.37
N ILE A 424 -8.79 27.62 18.79
CA ILE A 424 -10.08 26.96 18.59
C ILE A 424 -10.54 27.29 17.17
N SER A 425 -10.67 26.29 16.30
CA SER A 425 -11.10 26.54 14.93
C SER A 425 -12.59 26.82 14.84
N CYS A 426 -12.98 27.81 14.02
CA CYS A 426 -14.35 28.26 13.88
C CYS A 426 -14.88 27.93 12.48
N ALA A 427 -15.76 26.94 12.36
CA ALA A 427 -16.26 26.43 11.06
C ALA A 427 -17.05 27.45 10.20
N LYS A 428 -17.31 28.67 10.69
CA LYS A 428 -17.88 29.80 9.92
C LYS A 428 -17.08 31.11 10.12
N GLY A 429 -15.79 30.97 10.42
CA GLY A 429 -14.89 32.07 10.77
C GLY A 429 -15.11 32.62 12.18
N CYS A 430 -14.27 33.58 12.54
CA CYS A 430 -14.25 34.28 13.82
C CYS A 430 -14.67 35.74 13.62
N ALA A 431 -15.39 36.31 14.58
CA ALA A 431 -15.80 37.71 14.60
C ALA A 431 -15.26 38.41 15.86
N GLN A 432 -14.74 39.62 15.69
CA GLN A 432 -14.26 40.47 16.78
C GLN A 432 -14.84 41.88 16.63
N PRO A 433 -15.85 42.28 17.43
CA PRO A 433 -16.38 43.63 17.40
C PRO A 433 -15.36 44.62 17.96
N SER A 434 -15.41 45.88 17.49
CA SER A 434 -14.47 46.93 17.90
C SER A 434 -14.52 47.19 19.41
N GLY A 435 -13.46 46.83 20.12
CA GLY A 435 -13.35 46.94 21.58
C GLY A 435 -13.85 45.72 22.38
N GLY A 436 -14.31 44.65 21.71
CA GLY A 436 -14.75 43.41 22.36
C GLY A 436 -13.75 42.25 22.22
N ALA A 437 -13.92 41.25 23.07
CA ALA A 437 -13.27 39.95 22.93
C ALA A 437 -13.78 39.23 21.66
N ALA A 438 -12.90 38.50 20.98
CA ALA A 438 -13.29 37.73 19.81
C ALA A 438 -14.12 36.48 20.20
N ALA A 439 -14.96 36.03 19.27
CA ALA A 439 -15.72 34.79 19.36
C ALA A 439 -15.85 34.11 17.97
N CYS A 440 -16.04 32.78 17.95
CA CYS A 440 -16.46 32.10 16.73
C CYS A 440 -17.82 32.63 16.25
N ASN A 441 -18.00 32.78 14.93
CA ASN A 441 -19.11 33.51 14.32
C ASN A 441 -20.40 32.67 14.25
N TYR A 442 -20.97 32.36 15.41
CA TYR A 442 -22.26 31.68 15.55
C TYR A 442 -23.40 32.71 15.71
N LYS A 443 -24.33 32.75 14.73
CA LYS A 443 -25.57 33.54 14.80
C LYS A 443 -26.58 32.96 15.81
N THR A 444 -26.24 32.90 17.09
CA THR A 444 -27.14 32.42 18.15
C THR A 444 -27.09 33.24 19.44
N ALA A 445 -26.25 34.27 19.53
CA ALA A 445 -26.18 35.18 20.68
C ALA A 445 -27.52 35.91 20.89
N GLY A 446 -28.35 35.39 21.81
CA GLY A 446 -29.69 35.89 22.12
C GLY A 446 -30.85 35.00 21.67
N TYR A 447 -30.64 33.97 20.83
CA TYR A 447 -31.75 33.16 20.27
C TYR A 447 -32.59 32.45 21.33
N CYS A 448 -31.97 32.00 22.43
CA CYS A 448 -32.67 31.37 23.55
C CYS A 448 -33.31 32.34 24.54
N SER A 449 -33.11 33.66 24.40
CA SER A 449 -33.66 34.63 25.35
C SER A 449 -35.19 34.66 25.27
N GLY A 450 -35.85 34.52 26.42
CA GLY A 450 -37.32 34.40 26.51
C GLY A 450 -37.90 33.04 26.08
N LYS A 451 -37.09 32.07 25.63
CA LYS A 451 -37.54 30.69 25.36
C LYS A 451 -37.45 29.83 26.62
N GLN A 452 -38.36 28.88 26.75
CA GLN A 452 -38.35 27.88 27.82
C GLN A 452 -37.26 26.81 27.57
N ASP A 453 -36.89 26.07 28.62
CA ASP A 453 -35.99 24.93 28.55
C ASP A 453 -36.53 23.88 27.55
N GLY A 454 -35.76 23.58 26.51
CA GLY A 454 -36.21 22.74 25.39
C GLY A 454 -35.39 22.96 24.12
N ALA A 455 -35.71 22.21 23.07
CA ALA A 455 -35.11 22.38 21.74
C ALA A 455 -36.01 23.25 20.85
N TRP A 456 -35.41 24.11 20.01
CA TRP A 456 -36.11 25.15 19.27
C TRP A 456 -35.50 25.40 17.87
N CYS A 457 -36.31 25.51 16.82
CA CYS A 457 -35.85 25.67 15.44
C CYS A 457 -35.37 27.08 15.09
N ASP A 458 -34.05 27.22 14.91
CA ASP A 458 -33.41 28.40 14.33
C ASP A 458 -33.12 28.15 12.83
N GLY A 459 -34.17 28.28 12.01
CA GLY A 459 -34.13 27.96 10.59
C GLY A 459 -33.84 26.47 10.33
N PRO A 460 -32.73 26.11 9.65
CA PRO A 460 -32.33 24.71 9.44
C PRO A 460 -31.65 24.07 10.66
N LEU A 461 -31.50 24.80 11.77
CA LEU A 461 -30.81 24.34 12.98
C LEU A 461 -31.81 24.06 14.10
N LEU A 462 -31.55 23.03 14.90
CA LEU A 462 -32.24 22.76 16.16
C LEU A 462 -31.34 23.21 17.32
N THR A 463 -31.77 24.25 18.02
CA THR A 463 -30.99 24.87 19.11
C THR A 463 -31.58 24.46 20.45
N ALA A 464 -30.76 23.80 21.30
CA ALA A 464 -31.15 23.48 22.67
C ALA A 464 -30.96 24.72 23.57
N CYS A 465 -32.03 25.13 24.23
CA CYS A 465 -32.08 26.24 25.18
C CYS A 465 -32.26 25.73 26.61
N LYS A 466 -31.57 26.37 27.55
CA LYS A 466 -31.76 26.15 28.99
C LYS A 466 -31.50 27.44 29.76
N LEU A 467 -32.42 27.84 30.64
CA LEU A 467 -32.38 29.08 31.43
C LEU A 467 -32.08 30.33 30.57
N GLY A 468 -32.70 30.41 29.39
CA GLY A 468 -32.49 31.51 28.43
C GLY A 468 -31.18 31.45 27.62
N ALA A 469 -30.30 30.48 27.86
CA ALA A 469 -29.00 30.34 27.21
C ALA A 469 -28.93 29.13 26.25
N THR A 470 -28.25 29.30 25.12
CA THR A 470 -27.93 28.24 24.17
C THR A 470 -26.97 27.23 24.79
N GLN A 471 -27.38 25.96 24.83
CA GLN A 471 -26.57 24.83 25.32
C GLN A 471 -25.85 24.10 24.18
N SER A 472 -26.56 23.87 23.07
CA SER A 472 -26.04 23.23 21.87
C SER A 472 -26.86 23.60 20.64
N VAL A 473 -26.30 23.39 19.45
CA VAL A 473 -26.92 23.68 18.16
C VAL A 473 -26.62 22.51 17.22
N PHE A 474 -27.66 21.92 16.65
CA PHE A 474 -27.57 20.80 15.70
C PHE A 474 -28.05 21.24 14.33
N ALA A 475 -27.42 20.76 13.26
CA ALA A 475 -27.96 20.93 11.90
C ALA A 475 -29.01 19.85 11.61
N CYS A 476 -30.15 20.22 11.05
CA CYS A 476 -31.18 19.29 10.61
C CYS A 476 -31.14 19.12 9.08
N PRO A 477 -30.69 17.99 8.52
CA PRO A 477 -30.57 17.82 7.07
C PRO A 477 -31.92 17.94 6.32
N GLY A 478 -33.01 17.45 6.91
CA GLY A 478 -34.37 17.63 6.39
C GLY A 478 -35.02 18.99 6.72
N GLY A 479 -34.26 19.92 7.32
CA GLY A 479 -34.78 21.12 7.97
C GLY A 479 -35.38 20.82 9.35
N CYS A 480 -35.61 21.88 10.13
CA CYS A 480 -36.20 21.76 11.47
C CYS A 480 -37.74 21.85 11.41
N GLN A 481 -38.44 21.16 12.32
CA GLN A 481 -39.89 21.20 12.49
C GLN A 481 -40.22 21.85 13.84
N GLN A 482 -40.94 22.97 13.76
CA GLN A 482 -41.56 23.58 14.93
C GLN A 482 -42.77 22.74 15.37
N ASN A 483 -42.81 22.39 16.65
CA ASN A 483 -43.90 21.63 17.26
C ASN A 483 -44.88 22.56 17.99
N ALA A 484 -45.94 22.01 18.57
CA ALA A 484 -46.93 22.78 19.32
C ALA A 484 -46.31 23.44 20.57
N ALA A 485 -46.78 24.63 20.95
CA ALA A 485 -46.22 25.40 22.07
C ALA A 485 -46.17 24.57 23.37
N GLY A 486 -44.97 24.49 23.97
CA GLY A 486 -44.70 23.65 25.15
C GLY A 486 -44.14 22.25 24.83
N VAL A 487 -44.08 21.86 23.55
CA VAL A 487 -43.37 20.67 23.06
C VAL A 487 -42.04 21.13 22.44
N ALA A 488 -40.95 20.41 22.72
CA ALA A 488 -39.66 20.69 22.09
C ALA A 488 -39.71 20.45 20.58
N ASP A 489 -39.09 21.32 19.81
CA ASP A 489 -38.93 21.18 18.36
C ASP A 489 -38.01 20.00 18.02
N ALA A 490 -38.10 19.52 16.78
CA ALA A 490 -37.32 18.38 16.31
C ALA A 490 -36.74 18.62 14.91
N CYS A 491 -35.63 17.97 14.58
CA CYS A 491 -35.26 17.83 13.17
C CYS A 491 -36.31 17.00 12.44
N LYS A 492 -36.70 17.41 11.23
CA LYS A 492 -37.47 16.54 10.35
C LYS A 492 -36.60 15.33 10.04
N SER A 493 -37.15 14.13 10.24
CA SER A 493 -36.60 12.94 9.58
C SER A 493 -36.56 13.22 8.08
N ALA A 494 -35.44 12.87 7.43
CA ALA A 494 -35.42 12.81 5.97
C ALA A 494 -36.57 11.88 5.54
N ALA A 495 -37.39 12.33 4.60
CA ALA A 495 -38.62 11.61 4.23
C ALA A 495 -38.24 10.23 3.71
N THR A 496 -38.52 9.19 4.52
CA THR A 496 -38.15 7.81 4.20
C THR A 496 -38.76 7.44 2.86
N PRO A 497 -37.97 7.07 1.83
CA PRO A 497 -38.54 6.52 0.60
C PRO A 497 -39.42 5.32 0.98
N SER A 498 -40.63 5.28 0.44
CA SER A 498 -41.57 4.18 0.70
C SER A 498 -40.91 2.86 0.33
N LYS A 499 -40.65 2.03 1.35
CA LYS A 499 -39.85 0.79 1.28
C LYS A 499 -39.95 0.09 -0.08
N PRO A 500 -38.91 0.12 -0.92
CA PRO A 500 -38.85 -0.69 -2.12
C PRO A 500 -38.96 -2.17 -1.74
N SER A 501 -39.75 -2.94 -2.50
CA SER A 501 -39.59 -4.39 -2.56
C SER A 501 -38.18 -4.73 -3.02
N THR A 502 -37.57 -5.74 -2.42
CA THR A 502 -36.16 -6.15 -2.63
C THR A 502 -35.77 -6.18 -4.11
N PRO A 503 -34.95 -5.24 -4.61
CA PRO A 503 -34.52 -5.25 -5.99
C PRO A 503 -33.22 -6.05 -6.11
N SER A 504 -33.24 -7.10 -6.93
CA SER A 504 -32.03 -7.60 -7.60
C SER A 504 -31.62 -6.59 -8.67
N GLY A 505 -31.13 -5.43 -8.25
CA GLY A 505 -30.87 -4.29 -9.12
C GLY A 505 -29.63 -4.48 -9.97
N SER A 506 -29.80 -4.57 -11.29
CA SER A 506 -28.68 -4.43 -12.23
C SER A 506 -28.21 -2.98 -12.23
N ALA A 507 -27.06 -2.71 -11.58
CA ALA A 507 -26.42 -1.41 -11.76
C ALA A 507 -25.90 -1.28 -13.20
N ASN A 508 -26.13 -0.12 -13.81
CA ASN A 508 -25.69 0.21 -15.16
C ASN A 508 -24.80 1.45 -15.15
N VAL A 509 -23.95 1.56 -16.16
CA VAL A 509 -23.09 2.73 -16.38
C VAL A 509 -23.67 3.53 -17.52
N GLY A 510 -24.07 4.77 -17.25
CA GLY A 510 -24.34 5.77 -18.27
C GLY A 510 -23.11 6.65 -18.50
N GLU A 511 -23.13 7.45 -19.57
CA GLU A 511 -22.11 8.46 -19.85
C GLU A 511 -22.77 9.83 -19.99
N THR A 512 -22.17 10.86 -19.39
CA THR A 512 -22.55 12.26 -19.54
C THR A 512 -21.30 13.13 -19.43
N ASP A 513 -21.06 13.99 -20.42
CA ASP A 513 -19.87 14.87 -20.51
C ASP A 513 -18.52 14.14 -20.36
N GLY A 514 -18.42 12.88 -20.82
CA GLY A 514 -17.23 12.02 -20.69
C GLY A 514 -17.05 11.38 -19.30
N CYS A 515 -17.96 11.63 -18.38
CA CYS A 515 -17.99 11.06 -17.04
C CYS A 515 -19.06 9.97 -16.91
N ALA A 516 -18.77 8.96 -16.11
CA ALA A 516 -19.71 7.89 -15.81
C ALA A 516 -20.82 8.34 -14.84
N THR A 517 -22.06 7.96 -15.14
CA THR A 517 -23.19 7.97 -14.21
C THR A 517 -23.50 6.54 -13.76
N PHE A 518 -23.97 6.37 -12.52
CA PHE A 518 -24.30 5.07 -11.95
C PHE A 518 -25.81 4.97 -11.73
N ASP A 519 -26.48 4.13 -12.52
CA ASP A 519 -27.91 3.87 -12.39
C ASP A 519 -28.15 2.56 -11.65
N GLY A 520 -29.04 2.58 -10.64
CA GLY A 520 -29.26 1.44 -9.74
C GLY A 520 -28.28 1.42 -8.57
N GLY A 521 -28.37 0.39 -7.72
CA GLY A 521 -27.55 0.29 -6.50
C GLY A 521 -27.06 -1.13 -6.23
N ILE A 522 -25.76 -1.26 -5.91
CA ILE A 522 -25.13 -2.49 -5.42
C ILE A 522 -24.41 -2.15 -4.11
N ASP A 523 -24.64 -2.96 -3.08
CA ASP A 523 -24.16 -2.70 -1.74
C ASP A 523 -23.73 -4.02 -1.08
N LEU A 524 -22.42 -4.30 -1.10
CA LEU A 524 -21.86 -5.55 -0.56
C LEU A 524 -21.95 -5.63 0.98
N TRP A 525 -22.35 -4.55 1.64
CA TRP A 525 -22.48 -4.50 3.10
C TRP A 525 -23.57 -5.41 3.64
N GLN A 526 -24.70 -5.49 2.95
CA GLN A 526 -25.98 -5.90 3.53
C GLN A 526 -26.08 -7.41 3.87
N GLY A 527 -25.04 -8.20 3.57
CA GLY A 527 -25.05 -9.65 3.79
C GLY A 527 -23.82 -10.28 4.44
N LYS A 528 -22.68 -9.57 4.59
CA LYS A 528 -21.41 -10.20 5.04
C LYS A 528 -20.71 -9.55 6.24
N GLY A 529 -21.17 -8.40 6.74
CA GLY A 529 -20.60 -7.77 7.94
C GLY A 529 -19.12 -7.41 7.80
N LEU A 530 -18.78 -6.63 6.76
CA LEU A 530 -17.40 -6.21 6.50
C LEU A 530 -16.80 -5.52 7.74
N LYS A 531 -15.62 -5.98 8.14
CA LYS A 531 -14.79 -5.37 9.17
C LYS A 531 -14.12 -4.11 8.61
N VAL A 532 -14.42 -2.96 9.20
CA VAL A 532 -13.70 -1.71 8.92
C VAL A 532 -12.48 -1.62 9.80
N TRP A 533 -11.43 -1.03 9.24
CA TRP A 533 -10.30 -0.52 10.02
C TRP A 533 -10.00 0.91 9.60
N ASN A 534 -9.77 1.76 10.59
CA ASN A 534 -9.52 3.18 10.41
C ASN A 534 -8.49 3.74 11.40
N GLN A 535 -8.10 5.00 11.22
CA GLN A 535 -7.09 5.70 12.03
C GLN A 535 -7.34 5.62 13.55
N LYS A 536 -8.59 5.49 14.02
CA LYS A 536 -8.93 5.39 15.46
C LYS A 536 -8.56 4.03 16.06
N ASP A 537 -8.55 2.96 15.26
CA ASP A 537 -8.49 1.58 15.78
C ASP A 537 -7.04 1.15 16.09
N TYR A 538 -6.06 1.73 15.39
CA TYR A 538 -4.62 1.47 15.56
C TYR A 538 -3.85 2.68 16.13
N GLY A 539 -4.51 3.82 16.29
CA GLY A 539 -3.83 5.09 16.46
C GLY A 539 -2.81 5.33 15.33
N GLN A 540 -1.62 5.79 15.69
CA GLN A 540 -0.56 6.08 14.73
C GLN A 540 0.40 4.90 14.43
N GLN A 541 0.10 3.64 14.78
CA GLN A 541 1.09 2.55 14.59
C GLN A 541 0.49 1.27 13.95
N LEU A 542 0.89 1.01 12.69
CA LEU A 542 0.65 -0.24 11.97
C LEU A 542 1.84 -1.22 12.09
N GLY A 543 2.21 -1.54 13.33
CA GLY A 543 3.08 -2.67 13.65
C GLY A 543 4.48 -2.34 14.17
N THR A 544 5.36 -3.34 14.07
CA THR A 544 6.66 -3.40 14.76
C THR A 544 7.78 -2.55 14.13
N CYS A 545 7.51 -1.82 13.04
CA CYS A 545 8.46 -0.88 12.44
C CYS A 545 8.15 0.55 12.89
N PRO A 546 9.07 1.26 13.58
CA PRO A 546 8.89 2.67 13.92
C PRO A 546 8.79 3.53 12.66
N GLY A 547 7.64 4.17 12.43
CA GLY A 547 7.38 5.05 11.28
C GLY A 547 6.06 4.77 10.56
N LEU A 548 5.62 3.51 10.55
CA LEU A 548 4.43 3.08 9.81
C LEU A 548 3.15 3.47 10.53
N THR A 549 2.53 4.56 10.06
CA THR A 549 1.25 5.07 10.55
C THR A 549 0.19 4.97 9.45
N ILE A 550 -1.10 4.89 9.80
CA ILE A 550 -2.19 5.04 8.80
C ILE A 550 -2.06 6.35 8.02
N HIS A 551 -1.56 7.41 8.68
CA HIS A 551 -1.37 8.76 8.14
C HIS A 551 -0.20 8.89 7.14
N ASN A 552 0.76 7.96 7.09
CA ASN A 552 1.99 8.13 6.30
C ASN A 552 2.19 7.09 5.18
N SER A 553 1.54 5.93 5.28
CA SER A 553 1.66 4.82 4.31
C SER A 553 0.61 3.71 4.51
N GLY A 554 -0.11 3.72 5.64
CA GLY A 554 -0.98 2.61 6.01
C GLY A 554 -2.30 2.51 5.24
N CYS A 555 -2.79 3.57 4.60
CA CYS A 555 -4.12 3.57 3.94
C CYS A 555 -4.29 2.43 2.92
N THR A 556 -3.24 2.09 2.16
CA THR A 556 -3.28 0.98 1.21
C THR A 556 -3.30 -0.38 1.89
N ILE A 557 -2.46 -0.58 2.91
CA ILE A 557 -2.43 -1.79 3.73
C ILE A 557 -3.77 -2.00 4.44
N THR A 558 -4.36 -0.95 4.99
CA THR A 558 -5.67 -1.01 5.65
C THR A 558 -6.79 -1.34 4.66
N SER A 559 -6.75 -0.78 3.44
CA SER A 559 -7.71 -1.12 2.37
C SER A 559 -7.56 -2.57 1.91
N LEU A 560 -6.33 -3.08 1.81
CA LEU A 560 -6.05 -4.47 1.46
C LEU A 560 -6.41 -5.45 2.58
N ALA A 561 -6.20 -5.08 3.85
CA ALA A 561 -6.69 -5.84 5.00
C ALA A 561 -8.23 -5.93 4.97
N MET A 562 -8.95 -4.80 4.79
CA MET A 562 -10.41 -4.79 4.66
C MET A 562 -10.89 -5.73 3.53
N LEU A 563 -10.21 -5.74 2.37
CA LEU A 563 -10.52 -6.66 1.28
C LEU A 563 -10.24 -8.13 1.65
N HIS A 564 -9.09 -8.44 2.26
CA HIS A 564 -8.77 -9.81 2.65
C HIS A 564 -9.71 -10.35 3.74
N ALA A 565 -10.14 -9.51 4.69
CA ALA A 565 -11.17 -9.85 5.66
C ALA A 565 -12.52 -10.17 5.01
N TYR A 566 -12.94 -9.39 3.99
CA TYR A 566 -14.15 -9.71 3.20
C TYR A 566 -14.08 -11.10 2.55
N LEU A 567 -12.89 -11.48 2.07
CA LEU A 567 -12.61 -12.75 1.40
C LEU A 567 -12.30 -13.90 2.39
N GLY A 568 -12.37 -13.65 3.71
CA GLY A 568 -12.02 -14.62 4.75
C GLY A 568 -10.52 -14.99 4.83
N VAL A 569 -9.66 -14.25 4.12
CA VAL A 569 -8.22 -14.53 4.00
C VAL A 569 -7.47 -13.96 5.20
N LYS A 570 -7.31 -14.79 6.22
CA LYS A 570 -6.39 -14.51 7.34
C LYS A 570 -4.94 -14.67 6.91
N ARG A 571 -4.03 -14.01 7.63
CA ARG A 571 -2.58 -14.21 7.59
C ARG A 571 -2.09 -14.91 8.84
N HIS A 572 -0.98 -15.62 8.68
CA HIS A 572 -0.20 -16.18 9.78
C HIS A 572 1.22 -15.63 9.71
N VAL A 573 1.70 -15.03 10.81
CA VAL A 573 3.04 -14.44 10.94
C VAL A 573 3.53 -14.66 12.37
N ASP A 574 4.72 -15.22 12.55
CA ASP A 574 5.37 -15.42 13.86
C ASP A 574 4.46 -16.04 14.95
N GLY A 575 3.59 -16.98 14.57
CA GLY A 575 2.64 -17.65 15.47
C GLY A 575 1.31 -16.91 15.70
N GLN A 576 1.17 -15.68 15.21
CA GLN A 576 -0.08 -14.91 15.26
C GLN A 576 -0.94 -15.21 14.02
N GLU A 577 -2.26 -15.31 14.20
CA GLU A 577 -3.23 -15.48 13.12
C GLU A 577 -4.29 -14.37 13.20
N GLY A 578 -4.54 -13.68 12.08
CA GLY A 578 -5.52 -12.60 12.02
C GLY A 578 -5.65 -11.98 10.63
N ASP A 579 -6.49 -10.97 10.53
CA ASP A 579 -6.94 -10.33 9.28
C ASP A 579 -6.56 -8.84 9.21
N ASP A 580 -5.93 -8.31 10.24
CA ASP A 580 -5.74 -6.87 10.46
C ASP A 580 -4.58 -6.22 9.68
N PRO A 581 -4.55 -4.87 9.58
CA PRO A 581 -3.52 -4.15 8.86
C PRO A 581 -2.08 -4.33 9.39
N VAL A 582 -1.89 -4.72 10.66
CA VAL A 582 -0.54 -5.00 11.20
C VAL A 582 -0.04 -6.33 10.65
N LEU A 583 -0.88 -7.38 10.72
CA LEU A 583 -0.55 -8.71 10.20
C LEU A 583 -0.49 -8.74 8.67
N GLU A 584 -1.32 -7.97 7.95
CA GLU A 584 -1.20 -7.77 6.49
C GLU A 584 0.18 -7.22 6.12
N ASN A 585 0.67 -6.21 6.84
CA ASN A 585 1.96 -5.56 6.60
C ASN A 585 3.15 -6.47 6.94
N ALA A 586 3.09 -7.12 8.11
CA ALA A 586 4.13 -8.06 8.57
C ALA A 586 4.21 -9.27 7.63
N TRP A 587 3.08 -9.81 7.19
CA TRP A 587 3.02 -10.90 6.23
C TRP A 587 3.65 -10.49 4.90
N ARG A 588 3.28 -9.32 4.32
CA ARG A 588 3.87 -8.88 3.05
C ARG A 588 5.40 -8.86 3.10
N LYS A 589 5.96 -8.32 4.18
CA LYS A 589 7.43 -8.24 4.38
C LYS A 589 8.10 -9.61 4.39
N GLN A 590 7.45 -10.63 4.96
CA GLN A 590 7.92 -12.01 4.93
C GLN A 590 7.92 -12.60 3.50
N TYR A 591 6.97 -12.19 2.65
CA TYR A 591 6.80 -12.66 1.26
C TYR A 591 7.27 -11.62 0.22
N GLY A 592 8.29 -10.82 0.55
CA GLY A 592 9.00 -9.96 -0.40
C GLY A 592 8.25 -8.72 -0.91
N GLY A 593 7.09 -8.39 -0.33
CA GLY A 593 6.34 -7.16 -0.62
C GLY A 593 6.27 -6.24 0.58
N TYR A 594 5.87 -4.99 0.38
CA TYR A 594 5.44 -4.08 1.46
C TYR A 594 4.73 -2.88 0.83
N ALA A 595 3.98 -2.13 1.64
CA ALA A 595 3.71 -0.74 1.31
C ALA A 595 4.76 0.12 2.01
N ALA A 596 5.34 1.06 1.27
CA ALA A 596 6.06 2.19 1.84
C ALA A 596 5.63 3.47 1.12
N SER A 597 5.75 4.59 1.80
CA SER A 597 5.90 5.88 1.13
C SER A 597 7.38 6.18 0.93
N ASP A 598 7.71 7.01 -0.07
CA ASP A 598 9.08 7.41 -0.42
C ASP A 598 9.90 7.94 0.78
N TYR A 599 9.23 8.39 1.84
CA TYR A 599 9.87 8.87 3.07
C TYR A 599 10.71 7.79 3.77
N GLU A 600 10.31 6.51 3.69
CA GLU A 600 10.99 5.40 4.37
C GLU A 600 12.15 4.82 3.56
N MET A 601 12.19 5.02 2.23
CA MET A 601 13.23 4.45 1.35
C MET A 601 14.51 5.30 1.25
N GLY A 602 14.92 5.95 2.34
CA GLY A 602 16.24 6.58 2.46
C GLY A 602 16.30 8.08 2.16
N GLY A 603 15.19 8.82 2.29
CA GLY A 603 15.20 10.29 2.40
C GLY A 603 15.45 11.07 1.11
N LYS A 604 15.50 10.42 -0.06
CA LYS A 604 15.26 11.09 -1.34
C LYS A 604 13.78 10.97 -1.70
N GLN A 605 13.08 12.09 -1.65
CA GLN A 605 11.70 12.25 -2.12
C GLN A 605 11.70 12.20 -3.66
N VAL A 606 11.26 11.10 -4.29
CA VAL A 606 11.41 10.91 -5.76
C VAL A 606 10.08 10.95 -6.53
N SER A 607 8.95 10.59 -5.92
CA SER A 607 7.63 10.49 -6.58
C SER A 607 6.43 10.86 -5.70
N GLY A 608 6.51 10.57 -4.39
CA GLY A 608 5.40 10.73 -3.46
C GLY A 608 4.37 9.60 -3.47
N LYS A 609 4.48 8.59 -4.35
CA LYS A 609 3.51 7.50 -4.41
C LYS A 609 3.60 6.58 -3.19
N CYS A 610 2.46 6.15 -2.67
CA CYS A 610 2.36 5.07 -1.67
C CYS A 610 2.48 3.71 -2.39
N LEU A 611 3.72 3.33 -2.75
CA LEU A 611 3.96 2.15 -3.57
C LEU A 611 3.72 0.86 -2.78
N VAL A 612 2.73 0.06 -3.20
CA VAL A 612 2.67 -1.36 -2.83
C VAL A 612 3.59 -2.14 -3.76
N ILE A 613 4.68 -2.65 -3.20
CA ILE A 613 5.54 -3.61 -3.89
C ILE A 613 4.83 -4.97 -3.84
N TRP A 614 4.28 -5.38 -4.99
CA TRP A 614 3.56 -6.64 -5.19
C TRP A 614 4.52 -7.84 -5.28
N GLY A 615 5.23 -8.14 -4.19
CA GLY A 615 6.13 -9.30 -4.11
C GLY A 615 5.42 -10.65 -4.17
N SER A 616 4.21 -10.74 -3.60
CA SER A 616 3.31 -11.90 -3.73
C SER A 616 1.87 -11.51 -3.35
N ALA A 617 0.88 -12.03 -4.08
CA ALA A 617 -0.49 -12.13 -3.58
C ALA A 617 -0.61 -13.34 -2.63
N PRO A 618 -1.60 -13.38 -1.72
CA PRO A 618 -1.88 -14.57 -0.92
C PRO A 618 -2.16 -15.79 -1.80
N ALA A 619 -1.79 -16.99 -1.32
CA ALA A 619 -2.00 -18.23 -2.06
C ALA A 619 -3.49 -18.39 -2.43
N GLY A 620 -3.76 -18.52 -3.72
CA GLY A 620 -5.13 -18.60 -4.25
C GLY A 620 -5.82 -17.26 -4.49
N LEU A 621 -5.16 -16.10 -4.37
CA LEU A 621 -5.67 -14.82 -4.87
C LEU A 621 -4.95 -14.40 -6.15
N VAL A 622 -5.72 -14.03 -7.17
CA VAL A 622 -5.23 -13.42 -8.41
C VAL A 622 -5.64 -11.94 -8.45
N PRO A 623 -4.72 -10.99 -8.71
CA PRO A 623 -5.06 -9.59 -8.92
C PRO A 623 -5.53 -9.32 -10.35
N ALA A 624 -6.57 -8.49 -10.49
CA ALA A 624 -6.90 -7.75 -11.71
C ALA A 624 -6.61 -6.27 -11.48
N HIS A 625 -6.13 -5.60 -12.52
CA HIS A 625 -5.89 -4.17 -12.53
C HIS A 625 -6.77 -3.48 -13.58
N GLY A 626 -7.26 -2.29 -13.24
CA GLY A 626 -7.85 -1.34 -14.17
C GLY A 626 -7.39 0.06 -13.79
N SER A 627 -7.47 1.02 -14.71
CA SER A 627 -7.12 2.42 -14.43
C SER A 627 -8.19 3.37 -14.95
N ASN A 628 -8.25 4.55 -14.33
CA ASN A 628 -9.19 5.60 -14.70
C ASN A 628 -8.50 6.68 -15.55
N ALA A 629 -8.78 6.68 -16.85
CA ALA A 629 -8.18 7.63 -17.79
C ALA A 629 -8.70 9.09 -17.67
N SER A 630 -9.58 9.40 -16.70
CA SER A 630 -10.15 10.74 -16.50
C SER A 630 -9.63 11.41 -15.23
N THR A 631 -8.97 12.57 -15.39
CA THR A 631 -8.37 13.36 -14.31
C THR A 631 -9.35 14.27 -13.56
N THR A 632 -10.67 14.10 -13.76
CA THR A 632 -11.71 14.97 -13.15
C THR A 632 -12.93 14.22 -12.61
N CYS A 633 -13.14 12.98 -13.06
CA CYS A 633 -14.27 12.13 -12.72
C CYS A 633 -13.92 10.65 -13.01
N ILE A 634 -14.87 9.75 -12.81
CA ILE A 634 -14.70 8.33 -13.17
C ILE A 634 -15.08 8.19 -14.64
N SER A 635 -14.19 7.61 -15.45
CA SER A 635 -14.45 7.27 -16.86
C SER A 635 -15.42 6.07 -16.99
N PRO A 636 -16.19 5.96 -18.09
CA PRO A 636 -17.10 4.83 -18.32
C PRO A 636 -16.43 3.44 -18.22
N LYS A 637 -15.15 3.32 -18.64
CA LYS A 637 -14.33 2.11 -18.50
C LYS A 637 -14.07 1.76 -17.03
N ALA A 638 -13.59 2.72 -16.23
CA ALA A 638 -13.36 2.54 -14.80
C ALA A 638 -14.67 2.24 -14.02
N ALA A 639 -15.76 2.92 -14.36
CA ALA A 639 -17.07 2.64 -13.76
C ALA A 639 -17.58 1.23 -14.11
N SER A 640 -17.38 0.77 -15.34
CA SER A 640 -17.77 -0.58 -15.77
C SER A 640 -16.96 -1.66 -15.04
N PHE A 641 -15.66 -1.44 -14.86
CA PHE A 641 -14.80 -2.31 -14.03
C PHE A 641 -15.31 -2.40 -12.58
N ILE A 642 -15.60 -1.25 -11.95
CA ILE A 642 -16.14 -1.19 -10.58
C ILE A 642 -17.49 -1.92 -10.50
N VAL A 643 -18.42 -1.64 -11.41
CA VAL A 643 -19.76 -2.26 -11.43
C VAL A 643 -19.67 -3.77 -11.64
N ASN A 644 -18.80 -4.26 -12.54
CA ASN A 644 -18.66 -5.69 -12.82
C ASN A 644 -18.01 -6.45 -11.66
N ALA A 645 -17.02 -5.86 -10.99
CA ALA A 645 -16.44 -6.41 -9.77
C ALA A 645 -17.48 -6.52 -8.65
N LEU A 646 -18.22 -5.43 -8.38
CA LEU A 646 -19.26 -5.41 -7.35
C LEU A 646 -20.43 -6.37 -7.66
N LYS A 647 -20.83 -6.51 -8.94
CA LYS A 647 -21.81 -7.55 -9.39
C LYS A 647 -21.32 -8.97 -9.09
N SER A 648 -20.02 -9.21 -9.25
CA SER A 648 -19.37 -10.49 -8.93
C SER A 648 -19.18 -10.71 -7.42
N GLY A 649 -19.68 -9.80 -6.57
CA GLY A 649 -19.50 -9.87 -5.12
C GLY A 649 -18.12 -9.43 -4.64
N MET A 650 -17.34 -8.71 -5.45
CA MET A 650 -15.95 -8.36 -5.18
C MET A 650 -15.80 -6.85 -4.87
N PRO A 651 -15.37 -6.47 -3.66
CA PRO A 651 -14.96 -5.08 -3.38
C PRO A 651 -13.72 -4.69 -4.19
N VAL A 652 -13.54 -3.39 -4.43
CA VAL A 652 -12.44 -2.85 -5.26
C VAL A 652 -11.55 -1.94 -4.42
N VAL A 653 -10.25 -2.22 -4.37
CA VAL A 653 -9.27 -1.30 -3.76
C VAL A 653 -8.90 -0.25 -4.80
N ALA A 654 -9.08 1.02 -4.49
CA ALA A 654 -8.82 2.13 -5.41
C ALA A 654 -7.68 3.02 -4.89
N GLY A 655 -6.74 3.35 -5.77
CA GLY A 655 -5.84 4.49 -5.61
C GLY A 655 -6.60 5.78 -5.90
N VAL A 656 -6.44 6.80 -5.06
CA VAL A 656 -7.16 8.07 -5.18
C VAL A 656 -6.31 9.29 -4.84
N HIS A 657 -6.58 10.38 -5.54
CA HIS A 657 -6.14 11.74 -5.19
C HIS A 657 -7.34 12.68 -4.99
N TRP A 658 -7.07 13.92 -4.58
CA TRP A 658 -8.10 14.97 -4.40
C TRP A 658 -7.78 16.20 -5.28
N PRO A 659 -8.75 16.73 -6.05
CA PRO A 659 -8.53 17.88 -6.91
C PRO A 659 -8.32 19.14 -6.07
N GLY A 660 -7.20 19.84 -6.31
CA GLY A 660 -6.84 21.04 -5.55
C GLY A 660 -5.91 20.78 -4.36
N GLY A 661 -5.22 19.64 -4.31
CA GLY A 661 -4.10 19.37 -3.39
C GLY A 661 -2.89 20.28 -3.61
N ASN A 662 -3.06 21.59 -3.38
CA ASN A 662 -2.02 22.62 -3.50
C ASN A 662 -1.32 22.89 -2.14
N SER A 663 -1.38 21.92 -1.22
CA SER A 663 -0.57 21.90 0.00
C SER A 663 0.88 21.62 -0.41
N ALA A 664 1.77 22.59 -0.18
CA ALA A 664 3.18 22.58 -0.65
C ALA A 664 4.09 21.44 -0.11
N PHE A 665 3.51 20.43 0.53
CA PHE A 665 4.14 19.19 0.98
C PHE A 665 3.77 17.95 0.13
N TYR A 666 2.65 17.99 -0.60
CA TYR A 666 2.09 16.86 -1.34
C TYR A 666 1.91 17.27 -2.81
N GLY A 667 2.64 16.60 -3.70
CA GLY A 667 2.62 16.89 -5.14
C GLY A 667 1.40 16.29 -5.85
N THR A 668 1.13 16.73 -7.08
CA THR A 668 0.01 16.23 -7.90
C THR A 668 0.28 14.88 -8.58
N SER A 669 1.06 14.00 -7.95
CA SER A 669 1.21 12.60 -8.38
C SER A 669 -0.04 11.79 -8.05
N GLU A 670 -0.32 10.75 -8.83
CA GLU A 670 -1.43 9.84 -8.54
C GLU A 670 -1.15 8.97 -7.29
N ASP A 671 -2.19 8.34 -6.72
CA ASP A 671 -2.10 7.25 -5.72
C ASP A 671 -1.55 7.59 -4.31
N TRP A 672 -1.71 8.82 -3.82
CA TRP A 672 -1.35 9.17 -2.42
C TRP A 672 -2.22 8.47 -1.38
N HIS A 673 -3.53 8.41 -1.62
CA HIS A 673 -4.51 7.83 -0.70
C HIS A 673 -5.20 6.63 -1.32
N TRP A 674 -5.74 5.76 -0.48
CA TRP A 674 -6.27 4.46 -0.89
C TRP A 674 -7.52 4.12 -0.08
N VAL A 675 -8.55 3.67 -0.78
CA VAL A 675 -9.89 3.39 -0.22
C VAL A 675 -10.41 2.04 -0.71
N LEU A 676 -11.37 1.46 0.01
CA LEU A 676 -12.09 0.26 -0.43
C LEU A 676 -13.49 0.64 -0.92
N ILE A 677 -13.75 0.46 -2.21
CA ILE A 677 -15.09 0.57 -2.79
C ILE A 677 -15.88 -0.69 -2.43
N VAL A 678 -17.00 -0.50 -1.73
CA VAL A 678 -17.87 -1.57 -1.21
C VAL A 678 -19.27 -1.58 -1.86
N GLY A 679 -19.57 -0.59 -2.69
CA GLY A 679 -20.83 -0.46 -3.40
C GLY A 679 -20.82 0.68 -4.42
N VAL A 680 -21.95 0.84 -5.11
CA VAL A 680 -22.29 1.97 -5.99
C VAL A 680 -23.77 2.28 -5.84
N ASP A 681 -24.15 3.55 -5.93
CA ASP A 681 -25.54 3.99 -6.10
C ASP A 681 -25.61 5.27 -6.95
N GLN A 682 -26.75 5.97 -6.93
CA GLN A 682 -26.97 7.22 -7.68
C GLN A 682 -26.03 8.38 -7.28
N GLY A 683 -25.38 8.32 -6.10
CA GLY A 683 -24.31 9.23 -5.69
C GLY A 683 -22.91 8.80 -6.13
N GLY A 684 -22.77 7.67 -6.83
CA GLY A 684 -21.51 7.08 -7.28
C GLY A 684 -20.99 5.98 -6.34
N PRO A 685 -19.68 5.67 -6.36
CA PRO A 685 -19.10 4.61 -5.53
C PRO A 685 -19.20 4.92 -4.04
N LEU A 686 -19.64 3.92 -3.27
CA LEU A 686 -19.64 3.90 -1.81
C LEU A 686 -18.30 3.34 -1.33
N ILE A 687 -17.57 4.12 -0.53
CA ILE A 687 -16.23 3.81 -0.05
C ILE A 687 -16.15 3.68 1.46
N ASN A 688 -15.24 2.82 1.91
CA ASN A 688 -14.65 2.89 3.24
C ASN A 688 -13.32 3.63 3.16
N ASP A 689 -13.22 4.72 3.91
CA ASP A 689 -12.03 5.56 3.98
C ASP A 689 -11.25 5.27 5.28
N PRO A 690 -10.07 4.62 5.20
CA PRO A 690 -9.27 4.26 6.38
C PRO A 690 -8.68 5.49 7.09
N TRP A 691 -8.55 6.63 6.41
CA TRP A 691 -8.12 7.89 7.03
C TRP A 691 -9.25 8.51 7.85
N GLY A 692 -10.40 8.72 7.20
CA GLY A 692 -11.53 9.43 7.81
C GLY A 692 -12.23 8.65 8.92
N GLY A 693 -12.11 7.32 8.94
CA GLY A 693 -13.03 6.46 9.68
C GLY A 693 -14.47 6.69 9.24
N LYS A 694 -14.64 6.89 7.92
CA LYS A 694 -15.91 7.08 7.24
C LYS A 694 -16.26 5.76 6.56
N GLU A 695 -17.33 5.13 7.02
CA GLU A 695 -17.85 3.88 6.48
C GLU A 695 -18.94 4.20 5.45
N ARG A 696 -18.87 3.58 4.27
CA ARG A 696 -19.85 3.70 3.19
C ARG A 696 -20.26 5.13 2.79
N VAL A 697 -19.33 6.08 2.82
CA VAL A 697 -19.59 7.42 2.26
C VAL A 697 -19.41 7.41 0.75
N HIS A 698 -20.02 8.35 0.02
CA HIS A 698 -19.73 8.46 -1.41
C HIS A 698 -18.27 8.88 -1.64
N LEU A 699 -17.68 8.51 -2.78
CA LEU A 699 -16.35 8.96 -3.22
C LEU A 699 -16.22 10.51 -3.21
N SER A 700 -17.32 11.22 -3.42
CA SER A 700 -17.42 12.69 -3.31
C SER A 700 -17.35 13.24 -1.88
N GLU A 701 -17.50 12.39 -0.87
CA GLU A 701 -17.62 12.72 0.56
C GLU A 701 -16.48 12.12 1.41
N GLY A 702 -15.33 11.84 0.79
CA GLY A 702 -14.14 11.27 1.43
C GLY A 702 -13.61 12.04 2.64
N GLY A 703 -12.70 11.43 3.38
CA GLY A 703 -12.05 12.02 4.56
C GLY A 703 -11.36 13.35 4.28
N LEU A 704 -10.77 13.50 3.09
CA LEU A 704 -10.09 14.71 2.63
C LEU A 704 -10.90 15.55 1.62
N GLY A 705 -12.14 15.13 1.28
CA GLY A 705 -13.02 15.80 0.31
C GLY A 705 -13.46 14.88 -0.84
N LYS A 706 -13.80 15.45 -2.00
CA LYS A 706 -14.09 14.67 -3.22
C LYS A 706 -12.81 14.00 -3.70
N TYR A 707 -12.81 12.68 -3.81
CA TYR A 707 -11.74 11.94 -4.46
C TYR A 707 -11.95 11.79 -5.97
N ILE A 708 -10.84 11.60 -6.68
CA ILE A 708 -10.76 11.11 -8.05
C ILE A 708 -10.00 9.78 -7.99
N ILE A 709 -10.46 8.79 -8.75
CA ILE A 709 -9.81 7.47 -8.84
C ILE A 709 -8.67 7.55 -9.85
N ASP A 710 -7.56 6.90 -9.52
CA ASP A 710 -6.40 6.71 -10.38
C ASP A 710 -6.34 5.24 -10.82
N ASP A 711 -5.72 4.38 -10.02
CA ASP A 711 -5.71 2.92 -10.21
C ASP A 711 -6.88 2.18 -9.50
N LEU A 712 -7.20 0.97 -9.98
CA LEU A 712 -8.22 0.06 -9.46
C LEU A 712 -7.72 -1.39 -9.40
N TYR A 713 -7.86 -2.03 -8.23
CA TYR A 713 -7.41 -3.40 -7.98
C TYR A 713 -8.51 -4.29 -7.41
N VAL A 714 -8.66 -5.50 -7.95
CA VAL A 714 -9.59 -6.55 -7.49
C VAL A 714 -8.83 -7.85 -7.27
N PHE A 715 -9.15 -8.59 -6.22
CA PHE A 715 -8.48 -9.86 -5.89
C PHE A 715 -9.52 -10.98 -5.79
N TRP A 716 -9.48 -11.96 -6.71
CA TRP A 716 -10.43 -13.08 -6.72
C TRP A 716 -9.79 -14.42 -6.40
N GLN A 717 -10.59 -15.34 -5.85
CA GLN A 717 -10.20 -16.71 -5.59
C GLN A 717 -10.71 -17.65 -6.70
N PRO A 718 -9.85 -18.39 -7.41
CA PRO A 718 -10.28 -19.45 -8.31
C PRO A 718 -11.13 -20.49 -7.56
N GLY A 719 -12.35 -20.74 -8.03
CA GLY A 719 -13.29 -21.72 -7.47
C GLY A 719 -14.31 -21.20 -6.45
N GLN A 720 -14.16 -19.99 -5.89
CA GLN A 720 -15.12 -19.41 -4.92
C GLN A 720 -16.26 -18.64 -5.61
N GLN A 721 -17.03 -19.34 -6.45
CA GLN A 721 -18.12 -18.76 -7.23
C GLN A 721 -19.48 -19.39 -6.88
N GLN A 722 -20.28 -18.67 -6.09
CA GLN A 722 -21.70 -18.98 -5.91
C GLN A 722 -22.49 -18.48 -7.13
N GLY A 723 -22.68 -19.32 -8.16
CA GLY A 723 -23.56 -18.97 -9.29
C GLY A 723 -23.39 -19.75 -10.60
N GLY A 724 -22.28 -20.44 -10.81
CA GLY A 724 -22.09 -21.29 -12.00
C GLY A 724 -21.86 -20.54 -13.33
N MET A 725 -21.62 -19.23 -13.28
CA MET A 725 -21.06 -18.46 -14.41
C MET A 725 -19.74 -17.85 -13.95
N ALA A 726 -18.64 -18.20 -14.62
CA ALA A 726 -17.41 -17.45 -14.47
C ALA A 726 -17.61 -16.03 -15.01
N PRO A 727 -17.14 -14.98 -14.33
CA PRO A 727 -16.85 -13.75 -15.04
C PRO A 727 -15.76 -14.10 -16.07
N PRO A 728 -16.01 -13.92 -17.38
CA PRO A 728 -14.97 -14.16 -18.38
C PRO A 728 -13.75 -13.29 -18.03
N PRO A 729 -12.51 -13.80 -18.24
CA PRO A 729 -11.30 -13.05 -17.90
C PRO A 729 -11.40 -11.63 -18.46
N LEU A 730 -11.30 -10.62 -17.58
CA LEU A 730 -11.36 -9.25 -18.03
C LEU A 730 -10.05 -8.91 -18.74
N ASN A 731 -10.16 -8.50 -20.00
CA ASN A 731 -9.02 -7.97 -20.74
C ASN A 731 -8.57 -6.63 -20.11
N GLU A 732 -7.48 -6.04 -20.64
CA GLU A 732 -7.02 -4.71 -20.23
C GLU A 732 -8.05 -3.57 -20.51
N ASN A 733 -9.17 -3.88 -21.16
CA ASN A 733 -10.31 -3.00 -21.37
C ASN A 733 -11.43 -3.13 -20.33
N GLY A 734 -11.35 -4.10 -19.41
CA GLY A 734 -12.41 -4.38 -18.43
C GLY A 734 -13.62 -5.10 -19.04
N GLU A 735 -13.44 -5.67 -20.24
CA GLU A 735 -14.46 -6.37 -21.00
C GLU A 735 -14.28 -7.89 -20.88
N PRO A 736 -15.37 -8.67 -21.02
CA PRO A 736 -15.31 -10.09 -21.33
C PRO A 736 -14.33 -10.42 -22.48
N THR A 737 -13.28 -11.19 -22.18
CA THR A 737 -12.60 -11.95 -23.25
C THR A 737 -13.59 -12.92 -23.91
N THR A 738 -13.54 -13.00 -25.23
CA THR A 738 -14.34 -13.94 -26.03
C THR A 738 -13.51 -15.18 -26.36
N GLU A 739 -14.15 -16.31 -26.65
CA GLU A 739 -13.46 -17.61 -26.82
C GLU A 739 -12.43 -17.63 -27.96
N ASP A 740 -12.57 -16.74 -28.96
CA ASP A 740 -11.65 -16.64 -30.11
C ASP A 740 -10.26 -16.04 -29.77
N GLU A 741 -10.09 -15.39 -28.62
CA GLU A 741 -8.79 -14.82 -28.21
C GLU A 741 -7.93 -15.76 -27.34
N LEU A 742 -8.43 -16.95 -27.00
CA LEU A 742 -7.69 -17.93 -26.20
C LEU A 742 -6.67 -18.73 -27.04
N PRO A 743 -5.43 -18.94 -26.55
CA PRO A 743 -4.50 -19.86 -27.19
C PRO A 743 -5.02 -21.31 -27.08
N LYS A 744 -5.34 -21.91 -28.23
CA LYS A 744 -5.95 -23.24 -28.32
C LYS A 744 -5.06 -24.37 -27.77
N THR A 745 -5.26 -24.74 -26.51
CA THR A 745 -5.54 -26.12 -26.05
C THR A 745 -5.72 -26.18 -24.54
N ILE A 746 -6.85 -26.73 -24.09
CA ILE A 746 -6.99 -27.81 -23.09
C ILE A 746 -8.47 -28.23 -23.13
N GLU A 747 -8.73 -29.49 -23.48
CA GLU A 747 -10.07 -30.07 -23.37
C GLU A 747 -10.23 -30.74 -22.00
N TYR A 748 -11.36 -30.51 -21.34
CA TYR A 748 -11.80 -31.32 -20.21
C TYR A 748 -12.91 -32.26 -20.68
N ILE A 749 -12.76 -33.55 -20.42
CA ILE A 749 -13.80 -34.57 -20.64
C ILE A 749 -14.30 -35.04 -19.27
N ASP A 750 -15.60 -35.26 -19.17
CA ASP A 750 -16.32 -35.66 -17.95
C ASP A 750 -16.19 -37.19 -17.73
N GLU A 751 -15.81 -37.61 -16.51
CA GLU A 751 -15.61 -39.04 -16.19
C GLU A 751 -16.77 -39.63 -15.37
N THR A 752 -17.75 -40.21 -16.07
CA THR A 752 -18.65 -41.20 -15.45
C THR A 752 -17.95 -42.57 -15.36
N PRO A 753 -17.97 -43.26 -14.20
CA PRO A 753 -17.20 -44.49 -14.01
C PRO A 753 -17.77 -45.69 -14.81
N PRO A 754 -16.93 -46.46 -15.54
CA PRO A 754 -17.39 -47.60 -16.33
C PRO A 754 -17.75 -48.82 -15.46
N THR A 755 -18.79 -49.53 -15.84
CA THR A 755 -19.20 -50.78 -15.17
C THR A 755 -18.32 -51.95 -15.61
N VAL A 756 -17.79 -52.72 -14.64
CA VAL A 756 -16.95 -53.89 -14.93
C VAL A 756 -17.80 -55.04 -15.47
N VAL A 757 -17.47 -55.51 -16.69
CA VAL A 757 -18.00 -56.76 -17.28
C VAL A 757 -16.83 -57.70 -17.53
N VAL A 758 -16.92 -58.94 -17.04
CA VAL A 758 -15.87 -59.95 -17.12
C VAL A 758 -16.17 -60.94 -18.26
N PRO A 759 -15.27 -61.14 -19.24
CA PRO A 759 -15.36 -62.25 -20.19
C PRO A 759 -14.68 -63.51 -19.64
N ALA A 760 -15.28 -64.68 -19.90
CA ALA A 760 -14.71 -66.00 -19.65
C ALA A 760 -13.84 -66.47 -20.85
N PRO A 761 -12.95 -67.48 -20.70
CA PRO A 761 -11.91 -67.77 -21.68
C PRO A 761 -12.25 -68.83 -22.74
N ASP A 762 -11.31 -68.98 -23.69
CA ASP A 762 -11.04 -70.13 -24.57
C ASP A 762 -12.05 -70.57 -25.65
N ALA A 763 -11.65 -70.37 -26.92
CA ALA A 763 -11.96 -71.28 -28.03
C ALA A 763 -10.84 -71.26 -29.10
N GLN A 764 -10.60 -72.42 -29.72
CA GLN A 764 -9.42 -72.75 -30.54
C GLN A 764 -9.53 -72.39 -32.04
N GLY A 765 -8.37 -72.28 -32.70
CA GLY A 765 -8.16 -72.54 -34.14
C GLY A 765 -8.30 -71.35 -35.11
N SER A 766 -7.84 -71.42 -36.36
CA SER A 766 -6.81 -72.29 -36.99
C SER A 766 -6.66 -71.91 -38.48
N ASP A 767 -5.41 -71.75 -38.94
CA ASP A 767 -4.92 -71.82 -40.34
C ASP A 767 -5.50 -70.95 -41.49
N SER A 768 -4.57 -70.60 -42.41
CA SER A 768 -4.77 -70.10 -43.80
C SER A 768 -5.44 -68.73 -44.01
N GLY A 769 -5.14 -67.95 -45.06
CA GLY A 769 -4.04 -68.01 -46.05
C GLY A 769 -4.51 -68.16 -47.51
N GLY A 770 -4.20 -67.17 -48.35
CA GLY A 770 -4.30 -67.27 -49.83
C GLY A 770 -5.16 -66.21 -50.52
N ASP A 771 -4.56 -65.58 -51.54
CA ASP A 771 -5.10 -64.53 -52.41
C ASP A 771 -6.29 -64.98 -53.30
N THR A 772 -7.15 -64.04 -53.77
CA THR A 772 -7.18 -63.58 -55.20
C THR A 772 -8.37 -62.66 -55.60
N HIS A 773 -8.05 -61.73 -56.51
CA HIS A 773 -8.83 -60.96 -57.52
C HIS A 773 -10.37 -60.98 -57.67
N ALA A 774 -10.91 -59.76 -57.91
CA ALA A 774 -12.03 -59.37 -58.81
C ALA A 774 -13.47 -59.88 -58.50
N GLU A 775 -14.57 -59.13 -58.69
CA GLU A 775 -14.83 -57.74 -59.14
C GLU A 775 -16.18 -57.24 -58.48
N ALA A 776 -16.92 -56.17 -58.79
CA ALA A 776 -17.05 -55.28 -59.97
C ALA A 776 -17.59 -53.85 -59.62
N THR A 777 -17.96 -53.08 -60.64
CA THR A 777 -18.63 -51.74 -60.65
C THR A 777 -20.13 -51.75 -60.23
N PRO A 778 -20.84 -50.61 -59.95
CA PRO A 778 -20.60 -49.27 -60.51
C PRO A 778 -20.92 -47.96 -59.70
N SER A 779 -20.23 -46.89 -60.13
CA SER A 779 -20.73 -45.51 -60.37
C SER A 779 -21.43 -44.68 -59.27
N ALA A 780 -20.70 -43.68 -58.76
CA ALA A 780 -21.21 -42.32 -58.52
C ALA A 780 -20.07 -41.28 -58.68
N ASN A 781 -20.39 -40.03 -59.02
CA ASN A 781 -19.39 -39.01 -59.36
C ASN A 781 -18.72 -38.35 -58.14
N ALA A 782 -17.44 -38.02 -58.29
CA ALA A 782 -16.69 -37.14 -57.38
C ALA A 782 -16.92 -35.66 -57.72
N GLY A 783 -16.61 -34.77 -56.77
CA GLY A 783 -16.65 -33.31 -56.97
C GLY A 783 -15.44 -32.61 -56.35
N GLY A 784 -15.01 -31.52 -56.98
CA GLY A 784 -14.10 -30.53 -56.38
C GLY A 784 -12.60 -30.71 -56.67
N LEU A 785 -12.09 -29.96 -57.65
CA LEU A 785 -10.70 -29.46 -57.62
C LEU A 785 -10.59 -28.13 -58.39
N ASN A 786 -9.67 -27.26 -57.95
CA ASN A 786 -9.58 -25.87 -58.38
C ASN A 786 -8.97 -25.67 -59.78
N LYS A 787 -9.45 -24.63 -60.49
CA LYS A 787 -8.63 -23.72 -61.31
C LYS A 787 -9.41 -22.46 -61.69
N GLY A 788 -8.84 -21.29 -61.41
CA GLY A 788 -9.35 -19.98 -61.84
C GLY A 788 -8.22 -19.10 -62.38
N ALA A 789 -8.46 -18.45 -63.52
CA ALA A 789 -7.51 -17.52 -64.14
C ALA A 789 -8.26 -16.43 -64.95
N SER A 790 -7.65 -15.25 -65.02
CA SER A 790 -7.98 -14.04 -65.80
C SER A 790 -8.26 -14.29 -67.32
N PRO A 791 -8.80 -13.33 -68.13
CA PRO A 791 -8.66 -11.85 -67.97
C PRO A 791 -9.79 -10.90 -68.50
N THR A 792 -9.54 -9.57 -68.43
CA THR A 792 -10.07 -8.45 -69.29
C THR A 792 -11.59 -8.07 -69.28
N ARG A 793 -12.07 -6.87 -69.67
CA ARG A 793 -11.56 -5.44 -69.73
C ARG A 793 -12.71 -4.46 -70.15
N ALA A 794 -12.61 -3.17 -69.79
CA ALA A 794 -13.49 -2.01 -70.17
C ALA A 794 -14.91 -2.02 -69.54
N GLY A 795 -15.68 -0.92 -69.41
CA GLY A 795 -15.57 0.54 -69.70
C GLY A 795 -16.98 1.19 -69.58
N SER A 796 -17.23 2.51 -69.47
CA SER A 796 -16.39 3.72 -69.41
C SER A 796 -17.17 4.98 -68.90
N THR A 797 -16.44 6.06 -68.56
CA THR A 797 -16.77 7.51 -68.70
C THR A 797 -18.06 8.17 -68.12
N SER A 798 -17.88 9.03 -67.10
CA SER A 798 -18.30 10.48 -67.06
C SER A 798 -17.93 11.13 -65.71
N GLY A 799 -17.51 12.40 -65.55
CA GLY A 799 -17.07 13.41 -66.53
C GLY A 799 -17.29 14.88 -66.05
N CYS A 800 -16.21 15.69 -65.96
CA CYS A 800 -16.17 17.16 -65.75
C CYS A 800 -16.50 17.74 -64.34
N SER A 801 -16.10 18.98 -63.95
CA SER A 801 -14.87 19.80 -64.19
C SER A 801 -14.89 21.12 -63.35
N ALA A 802 -13.72 21.75 -63.12
CA ALA A 802 -13.45 23.16 -62.67
C ALA A 802 -14.12 23.72 -61.38
N ASN A 803 -13.48 24.36 -60.36
CA ASN A 803 -12.32 25.29 -60.25
C ASN A 803 -12.61 26.74 -60.76
N PRO A 804 -12.06 27.83 -60.17
CA PRO A 804 -12.09 28.32 -58.77
C PRO A 804 -12.58 29.79 -58.63
N ALA A 805 -12.59 30.37 -57.41
CA ALA A 805 -12.75 31.82 -57.16
C ALA A 805 -11.93 32.31 -55.93
N SER A 806 -11.69 33.62 -55.79
CA SER A 806 -10.69 34.22 -54.88
C SER A 806 -11.14 35.58 -54.26
N PHE A 807 -10.23 36.25 -53.54
CA PHE A 807 -10.35 37.56 -52.81
C PHE A 807 -10.99 37.50 -51.41
N SER A 808 -10.61 38.34 -50.42
CA SER A 808 -9.58 39.40 -50.38
C SER A 808 -8.87 39.51 -49.00
N ALA A 809 -7.79 40.29 -48.94
CA ALA A 809 -6.87 40.39 -47.79
C ALA A 809 -7.06 41.62 -46.87
N SER A 810 -6.61 41.50 -45.62
CA SER A 810 -6.05 42.56 -44.74
C SER A 810 -5.55 41.90 -43.43
N GLY A 811 -4.45 42.30 -42.78
CA GLY A 811 -3.43 43.30 -43.09
C GLY A 811 -2.60 43.64 -41.85
N ASN A 812 -1.30 43.93 -42.02
CA ASN A 812 -0.28 44.22 -40.98
C ASN A 812 0.09 43.04 -40.03
N GLY A 813 1.33 42.92 -39.54
CA GLY A 813 2.56 43.63 -39.91
C GLY A 813 3.56 43.73 -38.74
N GLY A 814 4.85 43.48 -38.99
CA GLY A 814 5.92 43.68 -38.00
C GLY A 814 7.08 42.70 -38.13
N ALA A 815 8.13 43.08 -38.86
CA ALA A 815 9.40 42.36 -38.91
C ALA A 815 10.56 43.35 -38.85
N SER A 816 11.59 43.01 -38.07
CA SER A 816 12.88 43.70 -38.04
C SER A 816 13.99 42.68 -37.78
N GLY A 817 14.99 42.65 -38.65
CA GLY A 817 16.23 41.90 -38.45
C GLY A 817 17.40 42.73 -38.99
N ILE A 818 18.57 42.59 -38.37
CA ILE A 818 19.82 43.21 -38.85
C ILE A 818 20.90 42.14 -38.85
N VAL A 819 21.61 42.03 -39.97
CA VAL A 819 22.82 41.22 -40.13
C VAL A 819 23.99 42.18 -40.29
N ALA A 820 25.09 41.92 -39.58
CA ALA A 820 26.38 42.53 -39.84
C ALA A 820 27.47 41.46 -39.66
N ALA A 821 28.39 41.37 -40.62
CA ALA A 821 29.51 40.44 -40.61
C ALA A 821 30.83 41.21 -40.60
N LEU A 822 31.88 40.62 -40.02
CA LEU A 822 33.24 41.14 -40.15
C LEU A 822 34.26 40.00 -40.04
N LEU A 823 35.20 39.97 -41.00
CA LEU A 823 36.33 39.05 -41.08
C LEU A 823 37.62 39.78 -40.66
N ALA A 824 38.52 39.07 -39.97
CA ALA A 824 39.90 39.49 -39.75
C ALA A 824 40.83 38.25 -39.71
N THR A 825 42.10 38.43 -40.07
CA THR A 825 43.01 37.35 -40.50
C THR A 825 44.14 37.00 -39.52
N LEU A 826 44.76 35.83 -39.78
CA LEU A 826 45.93 35.25 -39.13
C LEU A 826 47.15 36.17 -38.97
N ALA A 827 47.93 35.95 -37.90
CA ALA A 827 49.39 36.14 -37.87
C ALA A 827 50.07 35.20 -36.85
N PHE A 828 51.29 34.75 -37.13
CA PHE A 828 52.13 33.92 -36.25
C PHE A 828 53.08 34.78 -35.40
N VAL A 829 53.30 34.38 -34.13
CA VAL A 829 54.64 34.28 -33.50
C VAL A 829 54.61 33.10 -32.52
N GLY A 830 55.69 32.33 -32.37
CA GLY A 830 55.76 31.24 -31.40
C GLY A 830 57.16 31.01 -30.82
N ILE A 831 57.20 30.58 -29.55
CA ILE A 831 58.33 30.05 -28.77
C ILE A 831 57.71 29.00 -27.81
N GLY A 832 58.33 27.85 -27.47
CA GLY A 832 59.61 27.32 -27.94
C GLY A 832 60.47 26.63 -26.86
N ARG A 833 59.94 25.65 -26.12
CA ARG A 833 60.66 24.62 -25.31
C ARG A 833 59.68 23.49 -24.98
N ARG A 834 59.88 22.24 -25.42
CA ARG A 834 60.91 21.21 -25.07
C ARG A 834 60.57 20.36 -23.84
N LEU A 835 59.99 19.19 -24.16
CA LEU A 835 59.96 17.91 -23.46
C LEU A 835 61.11 17.63 -22.46
N VAL A 836 60.77 17.02 -21.33
CA VAL A 836 61.47 15.84 -20.77
C VAL A 836 60.41 14.90 -20.17
N PRO A 837 60.37 13.60 -20.51
CA PRO A 837 59.54 12.61 -19.83
C PRO A 837 60.30 11.92 -18.68
N MET A 838 59.59 11.36 -17.70
CA MET A 838 60.19 10.46 -16.70
C MET A 838 59.38 9.16 -16.61
N GLN A 839 60.07 8.02 -16.70
CA GLN A 839 59.46 6.69 -16.63
C GLN A 839 59.80 5.99 -15.32
N ARG A 840 58.75 5.45 -14.68
CA ARG A 840 58.66 4.18 -13.95
C ARG A 840 59.62 3.86 -12.78
N ARG A 841 59.04 3.04 -11.90
CA ARG A 841 59.58 2.35 -10.72
C ARG A 841 59.69 3.21 -9.46
N ASP A 842 59.36 2.67 -8.29
CA ASP A 842 58.80 1.31 -8.04
C ASP A 842 57.26 1.28 -8.05
#